data_AF-A0A3G1J170-F1
#
_entry.id   AF-A0A3G1J170-F1
#
_cell.length_a   1.000
_cell.length_b   1.000
_cell.length_c   1.000
_cell.angle_alpha   90.00
_cell.angle_beta   90.00
_cell.angle_gamma   90.00
#
_symmetry.space_group_name_H-M   'P 1'
#
loop_
_entity.id
_entity.type
_entity.pdbx_description
1 polymer ?
#
loop_
_entity_poly.entity_id
_entity_poly.type
_entity_poly.pdbx_seq_one_letter_code
_entity_poly.pdbx_strand_id
1 'polypeptide(L)'
;MADRVAFLYAGQGSQFRGMGGVLARRDEAYRADLERVERLVVERGGPALLPWLEQERAPATAADGVRLTHPAIFAVQYATTRLLRRRGVVPDAVLGMSLGEVAAAVTAGVLDLETAADLVVGQARLVVERCPAGGMLAVLAPPEVLREPALAGCTLVAANGTQHCVLAGDAATLDRAETALTARDTAWIRLPVDRPFHTGLLEPVRAEVLQLTRGRAGRAPALPFASATRGGLLDGAPPDGHWWDVLRGPLHPVPALRALGRCWFVDIGPGDTLSALLRQNAVPGAGSRSLLTPYGDGEAGLQAVTEALGRRPATAAGEERPMTAVVFPGQGSQHRGMGEAVLDRFPDLVAEADDVLGWSVRRLCLEDPDGLLDRTDHTQPALYVVNALSYLARLADGAPEPDYLAGHSLGEYDALFAAGVVDFAGGLRLVARRGALMAQATGGGMAVVTGLDEERVAAVLAGGGLSRLDVANLNTPTQVVVSGPREDVVAARPAFLEAGARSCSVLNVSGAFHSRYMAAAAADFERFARDVRLAPPRIPVVANRTARPYRADALLPTLVGQIAGPVRWSESVRWLLGRGVRTIEQVGPGSVLTGLVRAIRREAAPLVDPDPAPAAAPRAPAPVVPAPVVPAPAVPAPAAAPPAPAPAARPEPVPAGAGVPAGSPLGSADFRRDHGLRYAYASGSMYRGIASPELVARMARAGMLGFVGTGGMRLPEVEAAVAELERRLPDGRGYGFNLLHSPADPAVEDALVDLYLARGVRLVEASAFMGVTPALVRYRLTGLHRDGAGRVVARNRLMAKVSRPEVAAAFLAPAPRREVERLLAAGAVTAEEAEMAARLPMTDDLTVEADSGGHTDGGVVTALLPALLRQRDRAARRARLPAPGPGRCRRRDRHPGGRGGGVRARRRLRRHRLGQPVHRGGRHQRAGQGPARPDERPGHRLRAGRGHVRAGREGAGAQARRVLPGPGQQAARALPAARVAGRHRPGHPAAARGALLQAQLRGGLRAGPRAPAGRGGGAGRAEPEAPDAARLH
;
A
#
# COMPACT_ATOMS: atom_id res chain seq x y z
N MET A 1 8.64 -17.83 -9.89
CA MET A 1 8.88 -16.78 -8.88
C MET A 1 7.58 -16.07 -8.60
N ALA A 2 7.31 -15.70 -7.35
CA ALA A 2 6.16 -14.87 -6.99
C ALA A 2 6.50 -13.39 -7.27
N ASP A 3 5.56 -12.64 -7.84
CA ASP A 3 5.79 -11.25 -8.21
C ASP A 3 5.84 -10.31 -6.98
N ARG A 4 6.88 -9.48 -6.97
CA ARG A 4 7.27 -8.47 -5.97
C ARG A 4 6.14 -7.48 -5.65
N VAL A 5 5.82 -7.16 -4.39
CA VAL A 5 4.69 -6.25 -4.05
C VAL A 5 5.13 -4.78 -3.82
N ALA A 6 4.98 -3.90 -4.80
CA ALA A 6 5.35 -2.49 -4.67
C ALA A 6 4.19 -1.60 -4.18
N PHE A 7 4.40 -0.82 -3.12
CA PHE A 7 3.43 0.18 -2.64
C PHE A 7 3.71 1.56 -3.28
N LEU A 8 2.67 2.21 -3.78
CA LEU A 8 2.76 3.49 -4.49
C LEU A 8 2.06 4.59 -3.68
N TYR A 9 2.75 5.71 -3.48
CA TYR A 9 2.32 6.81 -2.64
C TYR A 9 2.05 8.08 -3.45
N ALA A 10 0.81 8.55 -3.44
CA ALA A 10 0.34 9.71 -4.19
C ALA A 10 0.63 11.04 -3.48
N GLY A 11 0.78 12.09 -4.28
CA GLY A 11 1.04 13.46 -3.82
C GLY A 11 -0.20 14.35 -3.78
N GLN A 12 0.04 15.66 -3.72
CA GLN A 12 -1.02 16.68 -3.80
C GLN A 12 -1.81 16.59 -5.11
N GLY A 13 -3.12 16.82 -5.01
CA GLY A 13 -4.08 16.72 -6.11
C GLY A 13 -4.86 15.39 -6.18
N SER A 14 -4.52 14.43 -5.32
CA SER A 14 -5.18 13.10 -5.21
C SER A 14 -6.37 13.08 -4.22
N GLN A 15 -6.40 14.02 -3.28
CA GLN A 15 -7.34 14.07 -2.17
C GLN A 15 -8.83 14.19 -2.55
N PHE A 16 -9.69 13.66 -1.69
CA PHE A 16 -11.14 13.88 -1.69
C PHE A 16 -11.69 13.90 -0.25
N ARG A 17 -12.79 14.59 0.01
CA ARG A 17 -13.42 14.62 1.35
C ARG A 17 -13.95 13.24 1.70
N GLY A 18 -13.93 12.87 2.99
CA GLY A 18 -14.34 11.52 3.40
C GLY A 18 -13.35 10.40 3.05
N MET A 19 -12.14 10.73 2.54
CA MET A 19 -11.12 9.73 2.24
C MET A 19 -10.64 9.03 3.51
N GLY A 20 -10.62 7.70 3.52
CA GLY A 20 -10.28 6.90 4.71
C GLY A 20 -11.34 6.87 5.84
N GLY A 21 -12.31 7.80 5.87
CA GLY A 21 -13.28 7.94 6.96
C GLY A 21 -14.20 6.74 7.19
N VAL A 22 -14.42 5.89 6.19
CA VAL A 22 -15.16 4.62 6.38
C VAL A 22 -14.32 3.59 7.13
N LEU A 23 -13.02 3.47 6.81
CA LEU A 23 -12.09 2.61 7.55
C LEU A 23 -11.92 3.10 8.99
N ALA A 24 -11.83 4.43 9.20
CA ALA A 24 -11.76 5.05 10.54
C ALA A 24 -13.00 4.84 11.43
N ARG A 25 -14.12 4.37 10.84
CA ARG A 25 -15.35 3.98 11.54
C ARG A 25 -15.55 2.47 11.69
N ARG A 26 -14.64 1.64 11.14
CA ARG A 26 -14.77 0.17 11.13
C ARG A 26 -13.55 -0.57 11.66
N ASP A 27 -12.35 -0.02 11.51
CA ASP A 27 -11.10 -0.58 11.99
C ASP A 27 -10.47 0.40 13.01
N GLU A 28 -10.59 0.06 14.29
CA GLU A 28 -10.13 0.89 15.42
C GLU A 28 -8.61 1.10 15.38
N ALA A 29 -7.85 0.13 14.88
CA ALA A 29 -6.40 0.26 14.75
C ALA A 29 -5.99 1.24 13.64
N TYR A 30 -6.73 1.27 12.51
CA TYR A 30 -6.59 2.31 11.49
C TYR A 30 -7.01 3.69 12.02
N ARG A 31 -8.08 3.76 12.83
CA ARG A 31 -8.50 5.01 13.51
C ARG A 31 -7.39 5.54 14.42
N ALA A 32 -6.84 4.70 15.29
CA ALA A 32 -5.76 5.08 16.20
C ALA A 32 -4.46 5.51 15.47
N ASP A 33 -4.16 4.90 14.30
CA ASP A 33 -3.05 5.32 13.44
C ASP A 33 -3.31 6.71 12.82
N LEU A 34 -4.55 7.08 12.46
CA LEU A 34 -4.91 8.45 12.04
C LEU A 34 -4.83 9.44 13.20
N GLU A 35 -5.40 9.11 14.36
CA GLU A 35 -5.39 9.96 15.56
C GLU A 35 -3.95 10.24 16.05
N ARG A 36 -3.02 9.29 15.88
CA ARG A 36 -1.59 9.54 16.14
C ARG A 36 -1.01 10.62 15.23
N VAL A 37 -1.32 10.60 13.94
CA VAL A 37 -0.83 11.64 13.01
C VAL A 37 -1.52 12.98 13.25
N GLU A 38 -2.82 12.98 13.57
CA GLU A 38 -3.54 14.21 13.93
C GLU A 38 -2.94 14.91 15.14
N ARG A 39 -2.61 14.19 16.22
CA ARG A 39 -1.95 14.78 17.41
C ARG A 39 -0.64 15.48 17.03
N LEU A 40 0.24 14.77 16.31
CA LEU A 40 1.50 15.34 15.83
C LEU A 40 1.29 16.59 14.96
N VAL A 41 0.23 16.60 14.13
CA VAL A 41 -0.10 17.73 13.27
C VAL A 41 -0.62 18.93 14.06
N VAL A 42 -1.50 18.72 15.05
CA VAL A 42 -2.07 19.78 15.91
C VAL A 42 -0.99 20.38 16.82
N GLU A 43 -0.11 19.55 17.40
CA GLU A 43 1.07 19.99 18.18
C GLU A 43 1.98 20.95 17.39
N ARG A 44 2.02 20.81 16.06
CA ARG A 44 2.83 21.62 15.13
C ARG A 44 2.11 22.85 14.59
N GLY A 45 0.90 23.14 15.08
CA GLY A 45 0.05 24.24 14.60
C GLY A 45 -0.65 23.95 13.27
N GLY A 46 -0.83 22.67 12.93
CA GLY A 46 -1.74 22.22 11.87
C GLY A 46 -3.20 22.14 12.34
N PRO A 47 -4.16 21.95 11.42
CA PRO A 47 -5.56 21.72 11.74
C PRO A 47 -5.82 20.28 12.18
N ALA A 48 -6.94 20.04 12.88
CA ALA A 48 -7.51 18.71 13.02
C ALA A 48 -7.93 18.16 11.64
N LEU A 49 -7.77 16.85 11.44
CA LEU A 49 -7.91 16.14 10.17
C LEU A 49 -9.20 15.29 10.13
N LEU A 50 -9.53 14.60 11.22
CA LEU A 50 -10.70 13.73 11.35
C LEU A 50 -12.02 14.43 11.02
N PRO A 51 -12.28 15.69 11.45
CA PRO A 51 -13.50 16.42 11.07
C PRO A 51 -13.66 16.66 9.56
N TRP A 52 -12.63 16.41 8.74
CA TRP A 52 -12.63 16.47 7.28
C TRP A 52 -12.55 15.07 6.63
N LEU A 53 -11.75 14.17 7.22
CA LEU A 53 -11.62 12.78 6.80
C LEU A 53 -12.87 11.93 7.05
N GLU A 54 -13.68 12.26 8.07
CA GLU A 54 -14.91 11.54 8.43
C GLU A 54 -16.16 12.05 7.69
N GLN A 55 -16.08 13.14 6.91
CA GLN A 55 -17.21 13.71 6.18
C GLN A 55 -17.81 12.75 5.13
N GLU A 56 -18.99 13.10 4.60
CA GLU A 56 -19.51 12.46 3.40
C GLU A 56 -18.53 12.62 2.22
N ARG A 57 -18.47 11.60 1.34
CA ARG A 57 -17.53 11.59 0.22
C ARG A 57 -17.93 12.64 -0.82
N ALA A 58 -17.03 13.60 -1.04
CA ALA A 58 -17.17 14.62 -2.06
C ALA A 58 -15.79 14.93 -2.69
N PRO A 59 -15.73 15.37 -3.96
CA PRO A 59 -14.50 15.87 -4.56
C PRO A 59 -13.90 16.99 -3.69
N ALA A 60 -12.58 16.95 -3.47
CA ALA A 60 -11.90 18.09 -2.87
C ALA A 60 -11.86 19.28 -3.83
N THR A 61 -11.56 20.45 -3.29
CA THR A 61 -11.47 21.73 -3.98
C THR A 61 -10.23 22.49 -3.51
N ALA A 62 -9.80 23.50 -4.27
CA ALA A 62 -8.75 24.42 -3.80
C ALA A 62 -9.12 25.13 -2.48
N ALA A 63 -10.41 25.28 -2.17
CA ALA A 63 -10.90 25.89 -0.93
C ALA A 63 -10.74 25.00 0.33
N ASP A 64 -10.40 23.72 0.17
CA ASP A 64 -10.01 22.85 1.30
C ASP A 64 -8.63 23.22 1.86
N GLY A 65 -7.77 23.83 1.03
CA GLY A 65 -6.51 24.46 1.42
C GLY A 65 -5.35 23.53 1.75
N VAL A 66 -4.14 23.87 1.28
CA VAL A 66 -2.92 23.09 1.52
C VAL A 66 -2.64 22.81 3.01
N ARG A 67 -2.92 23.75 3.95
CA ARG A 67 -2.68 23.50 5.40
C ARG A 67 -3.46 22.32 5.98
N LEU A 68 -4.56 21.91 5.34
CA LEU A 68 -5.37 20.75 5.74
C LEU A 68 -5.09 19.52 4.87
N THR A 69 -5.12 19.68 3.54
CA THR A 69 -4.99 18.53 2.61
C THR A 69 -3.61 17.89 2.67
N HIS A 70 -2.56 18.66 2.90
CA HIS A 70 -1.17 18.18 2.91
C HIS A 70 -0.91 17.20 4.08
N PRO A 71 -1.21 17.52 5.36
CA PRO A 71 -1.17 16.52 6.43
C PRO A 71 -2.23 15.40 6.29
N ALA A 72 -3.42 15.68 5.75
CA ALA A 72 -4.47 14.67 5.59
C ALA A 72 -4.06 13.53 4.62
N ILE A 73 -3.42 13.85 3.49
CA ILE A 73 -2.91 12.87 2.52
C ILE A 73 -1.80 12.01 3.14
N PHE A 74 -0.92 12.61 3.94
CA PHE A 74 0.13 11.89 4.65
C PHE A 74 -0.46 10.94 5.71
N ALA A 75 -1.40 11.42 6.54
CA ALA A 75 -2.06 10.62 7.58
C ALA A 75 -2.76 9.38 7.02
N VAL A 76 -3.55 9.56 5.95
CA VAL A 76 -4.28 8.47 5.30
C VAL A 76 -3.34 7.44 4.70
N GLN A 77 -2.26 7.85 4.05
CA GLN A 77 -1.30 6.90 3.47
C GLN A 77 -0.51 6.15 4.54
N TYR A 78 -0.15 6.80 5.65
CA TYR A 78 0.48 6.18 6.81
C TYR A 78 -0.45 5.12 7.45
N ALA A 79 -1.69 5.48 7.75
CA ALA A 79 -2.67 4.57 8.35
C ALA A 79 -3.02 3.39 7.42
N THR A 80 -3.20 3.64 6.11
CA THR A 80 -3.45 2.58 5.10
C THR A 80 -2.28 1.60 5.02
N THR A 81 -1.03 2.09 5.03
CA THR A 81 0.17 1.25 5.04
C THR A 81 0.20 0.35 6.28
N ARG A 82 -0.15 0.90 7.45
CA ARG A 82 -0.16 0.14 8.71
C ARG A 82 -1.29 -0.87 8.75
N LEU A 83 -2.47 -0.54 8.24
CA LEU A 83 -3.59 -1.48 8.11
C LEU A 83 -3.22 -2.67 7.21
N LEU A 84 -2.64 -2.44 6.03
CA LEU A 84 -2.16 -3.52 5.16
C LEU A 84 -1.11 -4.39 5.87
N ARG A 85 -0.13 -3.78 6.54
CA ARG A 85 0.88 -4.51 7.34
C ARG A 85 0.22 -5.36 8.45
N ARG A 86 -0.83 -4.87 9.13
CA ARG A 86 -1.64 -5.62 10.11
C ARG A 86 -2.43 -6.78 9.47
N ARG A 87 -2.89 -6.64 8.24
CA ARG A 87 -3.54 -7.71 7.44
C ARG A 87 -2.54 -8.66 6.74
N GLY A 88 -1.23 -8.51 6.98
CA GLY A 88 -0.17 -9.38 6.44
C GLY A 88 0.34 -8.99 5.05
N VAL A 89 -0.15 -7.90 4.46
CA VAL A 89 0.32 -7.36 3.17
C VAL A 89 1.42 -6.33 3.43
N VAL A 90 2.65 -6.63 3.04
CA VAL A 90 3.83 -5.77 3.27
C VAL A 90 4.34 -5.16 1.96
N PRO A 91 4.89 -3.93 1.99
CA PRO A 91 5.63 -3.37 0.86
C PRO A 91 6.97 -4.08 0.72
N ASP A 92 7.15 -4.63 -0.46
CA ASP A 92 8.33 -5.34 -0.96
C ASP A 92 9.28 -4.34 -1.68
N ALA A 93 8.72 -3.22 -2.14
CA ALA A 93 9.38 -1.98 -2.57
C ALA A 93 8.40 -0.80 -2.42
N VAL A 94 8.87 0.45 -2.51
CA VAL A 94 8.00 1.65 -2.50
C VAL A 94 8.32 2.64 -3.63
N LEU A 95 7.33 3.42 -4.05
CA LEU A 95 7.53 4.62 -4.86
C LEU A 95 6.79 5.82 -4.28
N GLY A 96 7.47 6.96 -4.24
CA GLY A 96 6.93 8.23 -3.80
C GLY A 96 6.68 9.21 -4.94
N MET A 97 5.51 9.85 -4.95
CA MET A 97 5.18 10.97 -5.85
C MET A 97 4.95 12.27 -5.05
N SER A 98 5.81 13.28 -5.22
CA SER A 98 5.67 14.58 -4.51
C SER A 98 5.56 14.33 -2.99
N LEU A 99 4.58 14.90 -2.30
CA LEU A 99 4.23 14.60 -0.90
C LEU A 99 4.20 13.08 -0.57
N GLY A 100 3.75 12.23 -1.48
CA GLY A 100 3.75 10.77 -1.29
C GLY A 100 5.15 10.20 -1.03
N GLU A 101 6.21 10.89 -1.48
CA GLU A 101 7.60 10.57 -1.20
C GLU A 101 7.96 10.67 0.29
N VAL A 102 7.29 11.52 1.07
CA VAL A 102 7.44 11.57 2.53
C VAL A 102 6.76 10.36 3.20
N ALA A 103 5.60 9.92 2.70
CA ALA A 103 4.92 8.72 3.22
C ALA A 103 5.66 7.42 2.83
N ALA A 104 6.23 7.36 1.62
CA ALA A 104 7.14 6.30 1.19
C ALA A 104 8.41 6.26 2.05
N ALA A 105 8.98 7.42 2.39
CA ALA A 105 10.17 7.53 3.23
C ALA A 105 9.97 6.97 4.65
N VAL A 106 8.84 7.28 5.30
CA VAL A 106 8.48 6.66 6.60
C VAL A 106 8.26 5.16 6.46
N THR A 107 7.68 4.71 5.34
CA THR A 107 7.45 3.29 5.07
C THR A 107 8.75 2.51 4.88
N ALA A 108 9.74 3.12 4.24
CA ALA A 108 11.08 2.58 3.98
C ALA A 108 12.13 2.87 5.07
N GLY A 109 11.74 3.47 6.21
CA GLY A 109 12.65 3.77 7.33
C GLY A 109 13.65 4.90 7.10
N VAL A 110 13.49 5.67 6.02
CA VAL A 110 14.31 6.85 5.69
C VAL A 110 14.05 8.00 6.65
N LEU A 111 12.79 8.21 7.03
CA LEU A 111 12.35 9.20 8.03
C LEU A 111 11.60 8.51 9.17
N ASP A 112 11.73 9.04 10.39
CA ASP A 112 10.76 8.78 11.46
C ASP A 112 9.46 9.58 11.25
N LEU A 113 8.39 9.18 11.95
CA LEU A 113 7.07 9.76 11.79
C LEU A 113 7.04 11.23 12.26
N GLU A 114 7.77 11.52 13.32
CA GLU A 114 7.81 12.80 13.99
C GLU A 114 8.53 13.86 13.14
N THR A 115 9.65 13.51 12.48
CA THR A 115 10.33 14.34 11.47
C THR A 115 9.52 14.47 10.19
N ALA A 116 8.81 13.41 9.77
CA ALA A 116 7.88 13.52 8.64
C ALA A 116 6.70 14.46 8.93
N ALA A 117 6.20 14.49 10.16
CA ALA A 117 5.21 15.46 10.61
C ALA A 117 5.77 16.90 10.70
N ASP A 118 7.00 17.07 11.21
CA ASP A 118 7.73 18.35 11.19
C ASP A 118 7.80 18.90 9.75
N LEU A 119 8.19 18.04 8.80
CA LEU A 119 8.33 18.37 7.38
C LEU A 119 6.99 18.73 6.72
N VAL A 120 5.98 17.86 6.82
CA VAL A 120 4.69 18.03 6.13
C VAL A 120 3.93 19.26 6.65
N VAL A 121 3.88 19.47 7.97
CA VAL A 121 3.21 20.65 8.55
C VAL A 121 4.02 21.92 8.28
N GLY A 122 5.35 21.85 8.40
CA GLY A 122 6.25 22.97 8.13
C GLY A 122 6.15 23.45 6.68
N GLN A 123 6.25 22.55 5.69
CA GLN A 123 6.07 22.87 4.27
C GLN A 123 4.69 23.45 3.99
N ALA A 124 3.62 22.81 4.48
CA ALA A 124 2.25 23.26 4.25
C ALA A 124 1.97 24.65 4.86
N ARG A 125 2.55 24.96 6.03
CA ARG A 125 2.49 26.29 6.64
C ARG A 125 3.25 27.32 5.81
N LEU A 126 4.54 27.09 5.57
CA LEU A 126 5.44 28.02 4.89
C LEU A 126 4.93 28.39 3.48
N VAL A 127 4.52 27.39 2.69
CA VAL A 127 4.01 27.61 1.32
C VAL A 127 2.67 28.35 1.31
N VAL A 128 1.83 28.21 2.34
CA VAL A 128 0.59 28.98 2.45
C VAL A 128 0.84 30.42 2.89
N GLU A 129 1.79 30.66 3.79
CA GLU A 129 2.13 31.98 4.35
C GLU A 129 2.97 32.86 3.42
N ARG A 130 3.88 32.29 2.62
CA ARG A 130 4.95 33.05 1.92
C ARG A 130 5.02 32.88 0.41
N CYS A 131 4.35 31.87 -0.16
CA CYS A 131 4.30 31.67 -1.61
C CYS A 131 2.99 32.21 -2.19
N PRO A 132 2.99 32.73 -3.44
CA PRO A 132 1.78 33.23 -4.08
C PRO A 132 0.76 32.10 -4.32
N ALA A 133 -0.52 32.48 -4.37
CA ALA A 133 -1.59 31.57 -4.77
C ALA A 133 -1.44 31.15 -6.24
N GLY A 134 -1.85 29.93 -6.54
CA GLY A 134 -1.75 29.34 -7.87
C GLY A 134 -2.45 27.98 -7.88
N GLY A 135 -1.89 27.02 -8.61
CA GLY A 135 -2.40 25.65 -8.60
C GLY A 135 -1.69 24.74 -9.59
N MET A 136 -2.39 23.69 -10.00
CA MET A 136 -1.86 22.65 -10.88
C MET A 136 -2.95 22.17 -11.87
N LEU A 137 -2.57 21.89 -13.11
CA LEU A 137 -3.42 21.34 -14.17
C LEU A 137 -2.93 19.96 -14.57
N ALA A 138 -3.78 18.93 -14.48
CA ALA A 138 -3.58 17.69 -15.22
C ALA A 138 -4.10 17.90 -16.66
N VAL A 139 -3.26 17.58 -17.65
CA VAL A 139 -3.53 17.81 -19.07
C VAL A 139 -3.30 16.52 -19.85
N LEU A 140 -4.29 16.09 -20.62
CA LEU A 140 -4.18 14.98 -21.56
C LEU A 140 -3.59 15.49 -22.88
N ALA A 141 -2.28 15.76 -22.84
CA ALA A 141 -1.45 16.21 -23.93
C ALA A 141 0.00 15.71 -23.74
N PRO A 142 0.81 15.65 -24.80
CA PRO A 142 2.26 15.50 -24.66
C PRO A 142 2.86 16.72 -23.91
N PRO A 143 3.92 16.56 -23.10
CA PRO A 143 4.59 17.67 -22.40
C PRO A 143 5.00 18.85 -23.31
N GLU A 144 5.24 18.56 -24.58
CA GLU A 144 5.41 19.48 -25.71
C GLU A 144 4.37 20.62 -25.78
N VAL A 145 3.18 20.44 -25.21
CA VAL A 145 2.12 21.46 -25.12
C VAL A 145 2.60 22.76 -24.43
N LEU A 146 3.65 22.69 -23.60
CA LEU A 146 4.30 23.87 -23.00
C LEU A 146 5.02 24.79 -24.00
N ARG A 147 5.26 24.35 -25.24
CA ARG A 147 5.81 25.23 -26.29
C ARG A 147 4.80 26.25 -26.79
N GLU A 148 3.52 26.13 -26.41
CA GLU A 148 2.46 27.05 -26.79
C GLU A 148 2.59 28.41 -26.08
N PRO A 149 2.62 29.54 -26.81
CA PRO A 149 2.81 30.87 -26.20
C PRO A 149 1.78 31.23 -25.12
N ALA A 150 0.56 30.69 -25.21
CA ALA A 150 -0.49 30.91 -24.21
C ALA A 150 -0.28 30.12 -22.90
N LEU A 151 0.59 29.10 -22.90
CA LEU A 151 1.05 28.37 -21.72
C LEU A 151 2.39 28.92 -21.18
N ALA A 152 2.93 29.99 -21.77
CA ALA A 152 4.14 30.63 -21.27
C ALA A 152 3.95 31.11 -19.81
N GLY A 153 4.88 30.71 -18.95
CA GLY A 153 4.83 30.87 -17.50
C GLY A 153 4.44 29.59 -16.74
N CYS A 154 3.79 28.62 -17.39
CA CYS A 154 3.58 27.30 -16.79
C CYS A 154 4.91 26.55 -16.65
N THR A 155 5.08 25.85 -15.53
CA THR A 155 6.18 24.90 -15.30
C THR A 155 5.68 23.48 -15.56
N LEU A 156 6.51 22.62 -16.18
CA LEU A 156 6.26 21.18 -16.22
C LEU A 156 6.46 20.59 -14.83
N VAL A 157 5.40 20.09 -14.22
CA VAL A 157 5.47 19.34 -12.96
C VAL A 157 5.88 17.91 -13.25
N ALA A 158 5.18 17.24 -14.17
CA ALA A 158 5.39 15.82 -14.44
C ALA A 158 5.07 15.48 -15.90
N ALA A 159 5.90 14.62 -16.50
CA ALA A 159 5.53 13.86 -17.68
C ALA A 159 4.93 12.53 -17.23
N ASN A 160 3.61 12.50 -17.08
CA ASN A 160 2.84 11.31 -16.66
C ASN A 160 2.71 10.26 -17.79
N GLY A 161 3.08 10.58 -19.02
CA GLY A 161 3.13 9.66 -20.14
C GLY A 161 3.32 10.41 -21.46
N THR A 162 3.18 9.71 -22.58
CA THR A 162 3.32 10.30 -23.93
C THR A 162 2.19 11.28 -24.27
N GLN A 163 1.02 11.17 -23.63
CA GLN A 163 -0.17 12.01 -23.85
C GLN A 163 -0.79 12.49 -22.52
N HIS A 164 0.00 12.58 -21.44
CA HIS A 164 -0.45 13.03 -20.13
C HIS A 164 0.69 13.79 -19.43
N CYS A 165 0.46 15.05 -19.06
CA CYS A 165 1.39 15.85 -18.27
C CYS A 165 0.67 16.63 -17.17
N VAL A 166 1.41 17.04 -16.13
CA VAL A 166 0.93 17.96 -15.11
C VAL A 166 1.70 19.28 -15.22
N LEU A 167 0.98 20.39 -15.23
CA LEU A 167 1.51 21.76 -15.29
C LEU A 167 1.19 22.51 -13.99
N ALA A 168 1.99 23.51 -13.64
CA ALA A 168 1.72 24.39 -12.49
C ALA A 168 2.15 25.85 -12.75
N GLY A 169 1.57 26.78 -12.01
CA GLY A 169 1.81 28.22 -12.16
C GLY A 169 0.89 29.07 -11.28
N ASP A 170 1.06 30.39 -11.35
CA ASP A 170 0.15 31.36 -10.71
C ASP A 170 -1.25 31.30 -11.34
N ALA A 171 -2.25 31.82 -10.62
CA ALA A 171 -3.65 31.76 -11.05
C ALA A 171 -3.88 32.35 -12.45
N ALA A 172 -3.36 33.55 -12.75
CA ALA A 172 -3.57 34.19 -14.04
C ALA A 172 -2.89 33.44 -15.19
N THR A 173 -1.78 32.77 -14.93
CA THR A 173 -1.09 31.89 -15.89
C THR A 173 -1.84 30.59 -16.14
N LEU A 174 -2.42 29.99 -15.10
CA LEU A 174 -3.29 28.82 -15.27
C LEU A 174 -4.60 29.18 -15.98
N ASP A 175 -5.21 30.34 -15.72
CA ASP A 175 -6.43 30.78 -16.39
C ASP A 175 -6.21 31.00 -17.91
N ARG A 176 -5.03 31.52 -18.30
CA ARG A 176 -4.60 31.58 -19.72
C ARG A 176 -4.41 30.18 -20.29
N ALA A 177 -3.71 29.29 -19.58
CA ALA A 177 -3.48 27.91 -20.00
C ALA A 177 -4.79 27.13 -20.18
N GLU A 178 -5.72 27.20 -19.22
CA GLU A 178 -7.05 26.58 -19.33
C GLU A 178 -7.85 27.12 -20.51
N THR A 179 -7.81 28.44 -20.75
CA THR A 179 -8.45 29.03 -21.92
C THR A 179 -7.85 28.45 -23.20
N ALA A 180 -6.53 28.35 -23.30
CA ALA A 180 -5.80 27.82 -24.44
C ALA A 180 -5.89 26.29 -24.62
N LEU A 181 -6.08 25.51 -23.54
CA LEU A 181 -6.27 24.06 -23.61
C LEU A 181 -7.72 23.72 -23.96
N THR A 182 -8.69 24.36 -23.29
CA THR A 182 -10.13 24.24 -23.63
C THR A 182 -10.36 24.58 -25.10
N ALA A 183 -9.69 25.63 -25.57
CA ALA A 183 -9.67 26.07 -26.94
C ALA A 183 -9.29 24.97 -27.94
N ARG A 184 -8.28 24.15 -27.66
CA ARG A 184 -7.72 23.15 -28.58
C ARG A 184 -8.46 21.81 -28.55
N ASP A 185 -9.64 21.79 -27.93
CA ASP A 185 -10.34 20.59 -27.47
C ASP A 185 -9.47 19.64 -26.60
N THR A 186 -8.31 20.09 -26.13
CA THR A 186 -7.40 19.35 -25.26
C THR A 186 -8.03 19.16 -23.88
N ALA A 187 -8.16 17.93 -23.44
CA ALA A 187 -8.81 17.63 -22.17
C ALA A 187 -7.87 17.96 -20.99
N TRP A 188 -8.37 18.75 -20.04
CA TRP A 188 -7.65 19.12 -18.82
C TRP A 188 -8.58 19.15 -17.60
N ILE A 189 -7.96 19.14 -16.41
CA ILE A 189 -8.60 19.24 -15.09
C ILE A 189 -7.68 20.06 -14.16
N ARG A 190 -8.20 21.09 -13.49
CA ARG A 190 -7.49 21.74 -12.37
C ARG A 190 -7.55 20.83 -11.16
N LEU A 191 -6.38 20.50 -10.61
CA LEU A 191 -6.26 19.68 -9.41
C LEU A 191 -6.73 20.48 -8.19
N PRO A 192 -7.24 19.84 -7.12
CA PRO A 192 -7.80 20.50 -5.92
C PRO A 192 -6.71 21.08 -4.99
N VAL A 193 -5.87 21.98 -5.54
CA VAL A 193 -4.66 22.51 -4.90
C VAL A 193 -4.56 24.02 -5.17
N ASP A 194 -4.41 24.84 -4.12
CA ASP A 194 -4.37 26.30 -4.18
C ASP A 194 -2.94 26.90 -4.28
N ARG A 195 -1.94 26.04 -4.51
CA ARG A 195 -0.52 26.41 -4.57
C ARG A 195 0.22 25.74 -5.73
N PRO A 196 1.18 26.44 -6.37
CA PRO A 196 1.92 25.93 -7.52
C PRO A 196 3.13 25.09 -7.09
N PHE A 197 2.88 23.87 -6.62
CA PHE A 197 3.98 22.93 -6.29
C PHE A 197 4.86 22.62 -7.49
N HIS A 198 6.12 22.27 -7.24
CA HIS A 198 7.13 21.98 -8.27
C HIS A 198 7.49 23.17 -9.18
N THR A 199 7.25 24.41 -8.74
CA THR A 199 7.56 25.64 -9.51
C THR A 199 8.50 26.60 -8.80
N GLY A 200 9.13 27.50 -9.56
CA GLY A 200 9.98 28.58 -9.02
C GLY A 200 9.25 29.57 -8.09
N LEU A 201 7.91 29.55 -8.07
CA LEU A 201 7.11 30.37 -7.16
C LEU A 201 7.22 29.92 -5.69
N LEU A 202 7.84 28.76 -5.43
CA LEU A 202 8.14 28.28 -4.08
C LEU A 202 9.45 28.81 -3.49
N GLU A 203 10.33 29.42 -4.29
CA GLU A 203 11.67 29.85 -3.84
C GLU A 203 11.68 30.68 -2.53
N PRO A 204 10.68 31.55 -2.22
CA PRO A 204 10.61 32.30 -0.95
C PRO A 204 10.56 31.48 0.36
N VAL A 205 10.48 30.14 0.31
CA VAL A 205 10.54 29.28 1.50
C VAL A 205 11.73 28.31 1.52
N ARG A 206 12.66 28.44 0.55
CA ARG A 206 13.76 27.48 0.39
C ARG A 206 14.64 27.36 1.65
N ALA A 207 15.00 28.49 2.25
CA ALA A 207 15.89 28.51 3.42
C ALA A 207 15.24 27.80 4.63
N GLU A 208 13.96 28.10 4.89
CA GLU A 208 13.20 27.49 5.98
C GLU A 208 12.94 25.99 5.74
N VAL A 209 12.58 25.58 4.51
CA VAL A 209 12.35 24.15 4.21
C VAL A 209 13.64 23.33 4.31
N LEU A 210 14.79 23.88 3.92
CA LEU A 210 16.09 23.23 4.16
C LEU A 210 16.42 23.14 5.65
N GLN A 211 16.04 24.15 6.44
CA GLN A 211 16.26 24.16 7.89
C GLN A 211 15.37 23.14 8.63
N LEU A 212 14.17 22.81 8.14
CA LEU A 212 13.28 21.78 8.72
C LEU A 212 13.94 20.38 8.78
N THR A 213 14.82 20.05 7.84
CA THR A 213 15.46 18.73 7.74
C THR A 213 16.96 18.74 8.06
N ARG A 214 17.46 19.84 8.62
CA ARG A 214 18.90 20.02 8.89
C ARG A 214 19.36 19.07 10.01
N GLY A 215 20.32 18.21 9.70
CA GLY A 215 20.74 17.11 10.59
C GLY A 215 19.72 15.96 10.69
N ARG A 216 18.66 15.99 9.87
CA ARG A 216 17.62 14.95 9.75
C ARG A 216 17.25 14.67 8.28
N ALA A 217 18.24 14.74 7.37
CA ALA A 217 18.01 14.56 5.93
C ALA A 217 17.50 13.16 5.56
N GLY A 218 17.74 12.16 6.42
CA GLY A 218 17.19 10.82 6.31
C GLY A 218 18.25 9.74 6.47
N ARG A 219 17.81 8.48 6.52
CA ARG A 219 18.65 7.28 6.53
C ARG A 219 18.64 6.63 5.15
N ALA A 220 19.55 5.67 4.90
CA ALA A 220 19.42 4.81 3.72
C ALA A 220 18.11 4.01 3.80
N PRO A 221 17.39 3.81 2.68
CA PRO A 221 16.12 3.09 2.68
C PRO A 221 16.33 1.60 2.97
N ALA A 222 15.53 1.05 3.88
CA ALA A 222 15.59 -0.36 4.27
C ALA A 222 15.04 -1.32 3.19
N LEU A 223 14.34 -0.79 2.19
CA LEU A 223 13.71 -1.53 1.09
C LEU A 223 13.73 -0.65 -0.18
N PRO A 224 13.71 -1.22 -1.41
CA PRO A 224 13.92 -0.45 -2.63
C PRO A 224 12.92 0.70 -2.79
N PHE A 225 13.42 1.94 -2.78
CA PHE A 225 12.62 3.16 -2.80
C PHE A 225 12.86 3.91 -4.11
N ALA A 226 11.88 3.90 -5.01
CA ALA A 226 11.88 4.72 -6.21
C ALA A 226 11.38 6.15 -5.90
N SER A 227 12.26 7.12 -6.10
CA SER A 227 11.98 8.55 -6.02
C SER A 227 11.43 9.03 -7.36
N ALA A 228 10.19 9.54 -7.41
CA ALA A 228 9.72 10.23 -8.61
C ALA A 228 10.50 11.53 -8.85
N THR A 229 10.92 12.20 -7.78
CA THR A 229 11.75 13.42 -7.86
C THR A 229 13.10 13.16 -8.56
N ARG A 230 13.68 11.96 -8.44
CA ARG A 230 14.94 11.56 -9.13
C ARG A 230 14.74 10.68 -10.37
N GLY A 231 13.55 10.12 -10.57
CA GLY A 231 13.26 9.24 -11.70
C GLY A 231 13.84 7.83 -11.60
N GLY A 232 14.18 7.37 -10.39
CA GLY A 232 14.87 6.09 -10.18
C GLY A 232 14.91 5.68 -8.72
N LEU A 233 15.58 4.57 -8.42
CA LEU A 233 15.84 4.14 -7.04
C LEU A 233 16.77 5.13 -6.33
N LEU A 234 16.52 5.36 -5.04
CA LEU A 234 17.49 5.99 -4.15
C LEU A 234 18.63 5.02 -3.85
N ASP A 235 19.86 5.46 -4.08
CA ASP A 235 21.09 4.77 -3.69
C ASP A 235 21.66 5.45 -2.43
N GLY A 236 21.77 4.71 -1.34
CA GLY A 236 22.12 5.25 -0.02
C GLY A 236 21.07 6.19 0.59
N ALA A 237 21.50 7.02 1.53
CA ALA A 237 20.63 8.01 2.18
C ALA A 237 20.30 9.18 1.24
N PRO A 238 19.12 9.82 1.35
CA PRO A 238 18.83 11.03 0.60
C PRO A 238 19.83 12.13 0.97
N PRO A 239 20.48 12.80 0.00
CA PRO A 239 21.43 13.87 0.29
C PRO A 239 20.72 15.14 0.76
N ASP A 240 21.48 16.01 1.42
CA ASP A 240 21.01 17.31 1.88
C ASP A 240 20.28 18.09 0.76
N GLY A 241 19.08 18.57 1.08
CA GLY A 241 18.22 19.27 0.13
C GLY A 241 17.20 18.40 -0.61
N HIS A 242 17.26 17.06 -0.51
CA HIS A 242 16.29 16.21 -1.23
C HIS A 242 14.82 16.55 -0.90
N TRP A 243 14.47 16.85 0.35
CA TRP A 243 13.09 17.23 0.73
C TRP A 243 12.66 18.62 0.23
N TRP A 244 13.61 19.48 -0.13
CA TRP A 244 13.34 20.68 -0.91
C TRP A 244 13.08 20.31 -2.38
N ASP A 245 13.88 19.43 -2.96
CA ASP A 245 13.68 18.97 -4.35
C ASP A 245 12.33 18.23 -4.52
N VAL A 246 11.88 17.46 -3.52
CA VAL A 246 10.54 16.81 -3.51
C VAL A 246 9.39 17.83 -3.57
N LEU A 247 9.60 19.04 -3.04
CA LEU A 247 8.62 20.12 -3.01
C LEU A 247 8.70 21.02 -4.28
N ARG A 248 9.92 21.23 -4.80
CA ARG A 248 10.27 22.24 -5.81
C ARG A 248 10.64 21.67 -7.17
N GLY A 249 11.29 20.52 -7.25
CA GLY A 249 11.82 19.91 -8.47
C GLY A 249 10.73 19.27 -9.34
N PRO A 250 11.00 19.02 -10.62
CA PRO A 250 10.11 18.25 -11.49
C PRO A 250 10.02 16.79 -11.06
N LEU A 251 8.97 16.10 -11.51
CA LEU A 251 8.73 14.69 -11.25
C LEU A 251 8.91 13.86 -12.52
N HIS A 252 9.55 12.71 -12.34
CA HIS A 252 9.88 11.72 -13.36
C HIS A 252 9.18 10.38 -13.04
N PRO A 253 7.83 10.33 -13.02
CA PRO A 253 7.07 9.17 -12.57
C PRO A 253 7.33 7.91 -13.39
N VAL A 254 7.37 8.02 -14.72
CA VAL A 254 7.46 6.85 -15.61
C VAL A 254 8.84 6.18 -15.51
N PRO A 255 9.97 6.92 -15.48
CA PRO A 255 11.28 6.38 -15.08
C PRO A 255 11.26 5.70 -13.70
N ALA A 256 10.72 6.36 -12.67
CA ALA A 256 10.70 5.80 -11.31
C ALA A 256 9.86 4.52 -11.19
N LEU A 257 8.68 4.47 -11.82
CA LEU A 257 7.84 3.26 -11.88
C LEU A 257 8.54 2.12 -12.62
N ARG A 258 9.29 2.41 -13.69
CA ARG A 258 10.08 1.41 -14.42
C ARG A 258 11.31 0.92 -13.64
N ALA A 259 11.90 1.76 -12.78
CA ALA A 259 13.03 1.39 -11.92
C ALA A 259 12.65 0.35 -10.84
N LEU A 260 11.37 0.23 -10.49
CA LEU A 260 10.87 -0.86 -9.65
C LEU A 260 10.88 -2.24 -10.36
N GLY A 261 10.94 -2.26 -11.69
CA GLY A 261 10.82 -3.48 -12.49
C GLY A 261 9.44 -4.14 -12.37
N ARG A 262 9.37 -5.46 -12.58
CA ARG A 262 8.11 -6.21 -12.54
C ARG A 262 7.64 -6.42 -11.10
N CYS A 263 6.55 -5.75 -10.75
CA CYS A 263 5.87 -5.87 -9.45
C CYS A 263 4.34 -6.07 -9.60
N TRP A 264 3.70 -6.55 -8.54
CA TRP A 264 2.27 -6.35 -8.27
C TRP A 264 2.14 -5.05 -7.47
N PHE A 265 1.30 -4.12 -7.90
CA PHE A 265 1.31 -2.75 -7.38
C PHE A 265 0.09 -2.45 -6.50
N VAL A 266 0.33 -1.87 -5.32
CA VAL A 266 -0.71 -1.39 -4.40
C VAL A 266 -0.65 0.14 -4.36
N ASP A 267 -1.68 0.82 -4.85
CA ASP A 267 -1.80 2.27 -4.76
C ASP A 267 -2.45 2.62 -3.41
N ILE A 268 -1.61 3.17 -2.53
CA ILE A 268 -1.87 3.53 -1.14
C ILE A 268 -2.49 4.94 -1.04
N GLY A 269 -2.35 5.72 -2.10
CA GLY A 269 -2.89 7.07 -2.19
C GLY A 269 -4.41 7.12 -2.05
N PRO A 270 -4.98 8.26 -1.66
CA PRO A 270 -6.39 8.51 -1.90
C PRO A 270 -6.61 8.63 -3.41
N GLY A 271 -7.32 7.68 -4.02
CA GLY A 271 -7.66 7.69 -5.45
C GLY A 271 -7.02 6.56 -6.26
N ASP A 272 -7.25 6.61 -7.57
CA ASP A 272 -6.76 5.63 -8.54
C ASP A 272 -5.60 6.13 -9.39
N THR A 273 -4.97 7.24 -8.99
CA THR A 273 -4.03 8.02 -9.80
C THR A 273 -2.78 7.24 -10.19
N LEU A 274 -2.17 6.45 -9.30
CA LEU A 274 -0.91 5.76 -9.59
C LEU A 274 -1.15 4.38 -10.23
N SER A 275 -2.25 3.72 -9.83
CA SER A 275 -2.77 2.55 -10.56
C SER A 275 -3.07 2.89 -12.03
N ALA A 276 -3.69 4.04 -12.31
CA ALA A 276 -3.92 4.51 -13.67
C ALA A 276 -2.61 4.84 -14.41
N LEU A 277 -1.65 5.46 -13.72
CA LEU A 277 -0.35 5.86 -14.26
C LEU A 277 0.47 4.64 -14.74
N LEU A 278 0.40 3.51 -14.04
CA LEU A 278 0.97 2.23 -14.48
C LEU A 278 0.35 1.75 -15.79
N ARG A 279 -1.00 1.72 -15.87
CA ARG A 279 -1.75 1.22 -17.03
C ARG A 279 -1.47 2.06 -18.28
N GLN A 280 -1.49 3.39 -18.13
CA GLN A 280 -1.22 4.34 -19.22
C GLN A 280 0.18 4.25 -19.83
N ASN A 281 1.17 3.70 -19.10
CA ASN A 281 2.57 3.66 -19.53
C ASN A 281 3.10 2.25 -19.84
N ALA A 282 2.20 1.26 -19.85
CA ALA A 282 2.51 -0.17 -20.02
C ALA A 282 3.67 -0.63 -19.13
N VAL A 283 3.70 -0.17 -17.87
CA VAL A 283 4.77 -0.55 -16.91
C VAL A 283 4.67 -2.05 -16.64
N PRO A 284 5.74 -2.84 -16.86
CA PRO A 284 5.68 -4.29 -16.66
C PRO A 284 5.28 -4.63 -15.22
N GLY A 285 4.21 -5.41 -15.07
CA GLY A 285 3.66 -5.74 -13.76
C GLY A 285 2.88 -7.05 -13.75
N ALA A 286 2.53 -7.47 -12.54
CA ALA A 286 1.70 -8.65 -12.27
C ALA A 286 0.24 -8.29 -11.95
N GLY A 287 -0.05 -7.00 -11.76
CA GLY A 287 -1.36 -6.45 -11.44
C GLY A 287 -1.23 -5.09 -10.77
N SER A 288 -2.35 -4.36 -10.65
CA SER A 288 -2.44 -3.14 -9.83
C SER A 288 -3.81 -3.04 -9.16
N ARG A 289 -3.86 -2.53 -7.92
CA ARG A 289 -5.09 -2.21 -7.20
C ARG A 289 -4.89 -0.94 -6.36
N SER A 290 -5.88 -0.04 -6.38
CA SER A 290 -5.98 1.06 -5.42
C SER A 290 -6.89 0.68 -4.27
N LEU A 291 -6.49 1.01 -3.05
CA LEU A 291 -7.24 0.66 -1.84
C LEU A 291 -8.37 1.66 -1.55
N LEU A 292 -8.09 2.95 -1.71
CA LEU A 292 -9.05 4.04 -1.52
C LEU A 292 -9.37 4.67 -2.88
N THR A 293 -10.66 4.81 -3.22
CA THR A 293 -11.09 5.56 -4.40
C THR A 293 -12.26 6.49 -4.04
N PRO A 294 -12.57 7.53 -4.86
CA PRO A 294 -13.69 8.43 -4.56
C PRO A 294 -15.07 7.75 -4.58
N TYR A 295 -15.15 6.54 -5.14
CA TYR A 295 -16.39 5.80 -5.38
C TYR A 295 -16.53 4.55 -4.51
N GLY A 296 -15.42 3.92 -4.12
CA GLY A 296 -15.40 2.74 -3.26
C GLY A 296 -15.56 3.10 -1.79
N ASP A 297 -15.97 2.12 -0.97
CA ASP A 297 -16.04 2.31 0.49
C ASP A 297 -14.69 2.15 1.20
N GLY A 298 -13.68 1.63 0.50
CA GLY A 298 -12.34 1.33 1.01
C GLY A 298 -12.19 -0.12 1.45
N GLU A 299 -13.30 -0.77 1.82
CA GLU A 299 -13.34 -2.17 2.26
C GLU A 299 -13.32 -3.11 1.07
N ALA A 300 -14.07 -2.80 0.01
CA ALA A 300 -13.95 -3.53 -1.26
C ALA A 300 -12.53 -3.44 -1.85
N GLY A 301 -11.82 -2.32 -1.64
CA GLY A 301 -10.42 -2.15 -2.05
C GLY A 301 -9.45 -2.94 -1.17
N LEU A 302 -9.59 -2.83 0.16
CA LEU A 302 -8.80 -3.57 1.14
C LEU A 302 -8.95 -5.09 0.97
N GLN A 303 -10.19 -5.56 0.78
CA GLN A 303 -10.51 -6.96 0.53
C GLN A 303 -9.92 -7.41 -0.81
N ALA A 304 -10.11 -6.67 -1.90
CA ALA A 304 -9.55 -7.04 -3.20
C ALA A 304 -8.00 -7.06 -3.22
N VAL A 305 -7.33 -6.20 -2.45
CA VAL A 305 -5.87 -6.25 -2.24
C VAL A 305 -5.49 -7.48 -1.40
N THR A 306 -6.22 -7.72 -0.31
CA THR A 306 -5.94 -8.81 0.62
C THR A 306 -6.25 -10.18 -0.01
N GLU A 307 -7.22 -10.29 -0.90
CA GLU A 307 -7.56 -11.50 -1.67
C GLU A 307 -6.61 -11.76 -2.83
N ALA A 308 -6.25 -10.73 -3.62
CA ALA A 308 -5.34 -10.91 -4.75
C ALA A 308 -3.90 -11.26 -4.33
N LEU A 309 -3.54 -10.92 -3.09
CA LEU A 309 -2.31 -11.36 -2.42
C LEU A 309 -2.58 -12.52 -1.41
N GLY A 310 -3.83 -13.00 -1.36
CA GLY A 310 -4.49 -13.66 -0.23
C GLY A 310 -4.34 -15.15 -0.08
N ARG A 311 -3.28 -15.75 -0.63
CA ARG A 311 -2.81 -17.09 -0.24
C ARG A 311 -1.36 -17.36 -0.67
N ARG A 312 -0.50 -16.33 -0.61
CA ARG A 312 0.96 -16.51 -0.70
C ARG A 312 1.57 -16.56 0.70
N PRO A 313 2.40 -17.57 1.03
CA PRO A 313 3.51 -17.35 1.96
C PRO A 313 4.35 -16.19 1.40
N ALA A 314 4.68 -15.20 2.24
CA ALA A 314 5.28 -13.95 1.78
C ALA A 314 6.55 -14.19 0.94
N THR A 315 6.47 -13.87 -0.36
CA THR A 315 7.53 -14.07 -1.35
C THR A 315 7.33 -13.10 -2.52
N ALA A 316 8.33 -12.33 -2.99
CA ALA A 316 9.56 -11.84 -2.34
C ALA A 316 10.12 -10.67 -3.18
N ALA A 317 10.54 -9.55 -2.58
CA ALA A 317 11.27 -8.47 -3.27
C ALA A 317 12.37 -7.81 -2.45
N GLY A 318 12.27 -7.86 -1.13
CA GLY A 318 13.42 -8.35 -0.39
C GLY A 318 13.35 -9.87 -0.31
N GLU A 319 14.48 -10.55 -0.55
CA GLU A 319 14.89 -11.49 0.51
C GLU A 319 15.55 -10.65 1.62
N GLU A 320 14.72 -9.91 2.37
CA GLU A 320 14.89 -10.00 3.82
C GLU A 320 14.66 -11.47 4.13
N ARG A 321 15.77 -12.21 4.21
CA ARG A 321 15.81 -13.62 4.65
C ARG A 321 14.84 -13.77 5.83
N PRO A 322 13.88 -14.73 5.80
CA PRO A 322 12.74 -14.71 6.70
C PRO A 322 13.23 -14.78 8.15
N MET A 323 13.20 -13.63 8.85
CA MET A 323 14.17 -13.36 9.91
C MET A 323 14.24 -14.49 10.93
N THR A 324 15.47 -14.88 11.23
CA THR A 324 15.83 -16.07 12.00
C THR A 324 16.34 -15.66 13.37
N ALA A 325 15.85 -16.30 14.42
CA ALA A 325 16.47 -16.22 15.74
C ALA A 325 16.97 -17.61 16.16
N VAL A 326 18.22 -17.69 16.59
CA VAL A 326 18.72 -18.85 17.34
C VAL A 326 18.48 -18.58 18.82
N VAL A 327 17.97 -19.58 19.55
CA VAL A 327 17.69 -19.49 20.98
C VAL A 327 18.32 -20.62 21.78
N PHE A 328 18.98 -20.26 22.89
CA PHE A 328 19.73 -21.20 23.72
C PHE A 328 18.94 -21.59 24.99
N PRO A 329 18.81 -22.89 25.29
CA PRO A 329 18.11 -23.37 26.48
C PRO A 329 18.93 -23.13 27.75
N GLY A 330 18.23 -22.92 28.86
CA GLY A 330 18.83 -22.84 30.20
C GLY A 330 18.69 -24.13 31.01
N GLN A 331 19.10 -24.02 32.28
CA GLN A 331 18.94 -25.06 33.31
C GLN A 331 17.50 -25.58 33.37
N GLY A 332 17.34 -26.90 33.47
CA GLY A 332 16.10 -27.63 33.20
C GLY A 332 16.06 -28.30 31.80
N SER A 333 17.15 -28.21 31.03
CA SER A 333 17.30 -28.88 29.72
C SER A 333 18.46 -29.89 29.68
N GLN A 334 19.26 -29.95 30.74
CA GLN A 334 20.35 -30.92 30.90
C GLN A 334 19.81 -32.35 30.99
N HIS A 335 20.60 -33.30 30.50
CA HIS A 335 20.36 -34.73 30.66
C HIS A 335 21.64 -35.51 30.36
N ARG A 336 21.81 -36.67 30.99
CA ARG A 336 22.90 -37.60 30.69
C ARG A 336 22.86 -38.02 29.21
N GLY A 337 24.00 -37.96 28.53
CA GLY A 337 24.12 -38.13 27.08
C GLY A 337 24.04 -36.82 26.28
N MET A 338 23.79 -35.67 26.90
CA MET A 338 23.76 -34.40 26.17
C MET A 338 25.14 -34.08 25.57
N GLY A 339 25.16 -33.54 24.35
CA GLY A 339 26.40 -33.15 23.67
C GLY A 339 27.15 -34.25 22.92
N GLU A 340 26.69 -35.51 22.95
CA GLU A 340 27.30 -36.64 22.22
C GLU A 340 27.62 -36.31 20.75
N ALA A 341 26.70 -35.63 20.05
CA ALA A 341 26.86 -35.25 18.65
C ALA A 341 27.82 -34.06 18.38
N VAL A 342 28.38 -33.41 19.40
CA VAL A 342 29.18 -32.17 19.25
C VAL A 342 30.47 -32.12 20.07
N LEU A 343 30.56 -32.80 21.22
CA LEU A 343 31.77 -32.82 22.06
C LEU A 343 32.98 -33.35 21.27
N ASP A 344 32.82 -34.52 20.64
CA ASP A 344 33.89 -35.17 19.86
C ASP A 344 34.17 -34.47 18.51
N ARG A 345 33.39 -33.44 18.13
CA ARG A 345 33.65 -32.59 16.96
C ARG A 345 34.61 -31.43 17.26
N PHE A 346 34.82 -31.08 18.54
CA PHE A 346 35.61 -29.93 18.96
C PHE A 346 36.53 -30.27 20.16
N PRO A 347 37.44 -31.25 20.03
CA PRO A 347 38.26 -31.73 21.15
C PRO A 347 39.10 -30.62 21.82
N ASP A 348 39.61 -29.65 21.06
CA ASP A 348 40.42 -28.55 21.60
C ASP A 348 39.61 -27.62 22.51
N LEU A 349 38.33 -27.36 22.18
CA LEU A 349 37.43 -26.57 23.01
C LEU A 349 36.89 -27.36 24.21
N VAL A 350 36.80 -28.69 24.09
CA VAL A 350 36.52 -29.56 25.25
C VAL A 350 37.71 -29.57 26.21
N ALA A 351 38.95 -29.61 25.71
CA ALA A 351 40.15 -29.47 26.54
C ALA A 351 40.25 -28.09 27.20
N GLU A 352 40.01 -27.00 26.46
CA GLU A 352 39.96 -25.64 27.04
C GLU A 352 38.85 -25.51 28.09
N ALA A 353 37.71 -26.19 27.91
CA ALA A 353 36.65 -26.24 28.91
C ALA A 353 37.07 -27.02 30.16
N ASP A 354 37.67 -28.19 30.00
CA ASP A 354 38.16 -29.04 31.10
C ASP A 354 39.25 -28.29 31.92
N ASP A 355 40.16 -27.57 31.27
CA ASP A 355 41.16 -26.69 31.91
C ASP A 355 40.54 -25.51 32.67
N VAL A 356 39.49 -24.88 32.13
CA VAL A 356 38.77 -23.76 32.77
C VAL A 356 37.93 -24.22 33.97
N LEU A 357 37.43 -25.46 33.95
CA LEU A 357 36.52 -26.00 34.97
C LEU A 357 37.24 -26.81 36.06
N GLY A 358 38.39 -27.41 35.74
CA GLY A 358 39.11 -28.33 36.63
C GLY A 358 38.49 -29.72 36.73
N TRP A 359 37.53 -30.05 35.85
CA TRP A 359 36.85 -31.34 35.76
C TRP A 359 36.34 -31.58 34.34
N SER A 360 36.24 -32.84 33.93
CA SER A 360 35.92 -33.13 32.52
C SER A 360 34.43 -32.96 32.19
N VAL A 361 34.13 -31.98 31.35
CA VAL A 361 32.78 -31.70 30.86
C VAL A 361 32.25 -32.83 30.00
N ARG A 362 33.13 -33.53 29.26
CA ARG A 362 32.75 -34.72 28.47
C ARG A 362 32.27 -35.85 29.37
N ARG A 363 33.03 -36.18 30.43
CA ARG A 363 32.66 -37.21 31.42
C ARG A 363 31.35 -36.84 32.13
N LEU A 364 31.20 -35.58 32.55
CA LEU A 364 29.98 -35.11 33.20
C LEU A 364 28.76 -35.24 32.28
N CYS A 365 28.82 -34.72 31.05
CA CYS A 365 27.68 -34.68 30.14
C CYS A 365 27.24 -36.06 29.64
N LEU A 366 28.18 -36.97 29.35
CA LEU A 366 27.89 -38.27 28.77
C LEU A 366 27.66 -39.37 29.82
N GLU A 367 28.48 -39.41 30.87
CA GLU A 367 28.50 -40.51 31.83
C GLU A 367 27.82 -40.17 33.16
N ASP A 368 27.82 -38.90 33.58
CA ASP A 368 27.42 -38.40 34.92
C ASP A 368 27.59 -39.41 36.08
N PRO A 369 28.77 -40.01 36.26
CA PRO A 369 28.94 -41.18 37.14
C PRO A 369 28.86 -40.82 38.62
N ASP A 370 29.07 -39.53 38.94
CA ASP A 370 29.08 -38.98 40.29
C ASP A 370 27.76 -38.22 40.62
N GLY A 371 26.78 -38.21 39.70
CA GLY A 371 25.46 -37.58 39.88
C GLY A 371 25.50 -36.05 40.05
N LEU A 372 26.44 -35.39 39.37
CA LEU A 372 26.73 -33.97 39.56
C LEU A 372 25.99 -33.07 38.55
N LEU A 373 25.50 -33.61 37.43
CA LEU A 373 24.95 -32.82 36.32
C LEU A 373 23.73 -31.96 36.70
N ASP A 374 22.95 -32.35 37.72
CA ASP A 374 21.82 -31.58 38.25
C ASP A 374 22.20 -30.52 39.31
N ARG A 375 23.47 -30.43 39.72
CA ARG A 375 23.93 -29.36 40.61
C ARG A 375 24.18 -28.08 39.81
N THR A 376 23.52 -26.98 40.19
CA THR A 376 23.62 -25.65 39.55
C THR A 376 25.05 -25.16 39.22
N ASP A 377 26.06 -25.52 40.03
CA ASP A 377 27.47 -25.17 39.80
C ASP A 377 28.14 -25.97 38.66
N HIS A 378 27.63 -27.17 38.35
CA HIS A 378 28.07 -28.02 37.24
C HIS A 378 27.12 -27.92 36.04
N THR A 379 25.80 -27.89 36.26
CA THR A 379 24.76 -27.80 35.22
C THR A 379 24.97 -26.59 34.30
N GLN A 380 25.32 -25.44 34.88
CA GLN A 380 25.44 -24.19 34.12
C GLN A 380 26.63 -24.19 33.15
N PRO A 381 27.88 -24.44 33.57
CA PRO A 381 28.99 -24.57 32.64
C PRO A 381 28.81 -25.72 31.65
N ALA A 382 28.28 -26.87 32.07
CA ALA A 382 28.02 -28.00 31.18
C ALA A 382 27.04 -27.65 30.04
N LEU A 383 25.93 -26.98 30.36
CA LEU A 383 24.97 -26.52 29.35
C LEU A 383 25.56 -25.45 28.43
N TYR A 384 26.35 -24.49 28.96
CA TYR A 384 27.02 -23.48 28.11
C TYR A 384 27.98 -24.14 27.12
N VAL A 385 28.82 -25.10 27.54
CA VAL A 385 29.69 -25.82 26.61
C VAL A 385 28.88 -26.54 25.52
N VAL A 386 27.84 -27.28 25.90
CA VAL A 386 27.03 -28.01 24.90
C VAL A 386 26.24 -27.06 23.97
N ASN A 387 25.72 -25.94 24.47
CA ASN A 387 25.05 -24.91 23.68
C ASN A 387 26.02 -24.23 22.69
N ALA A 388 27.19 -23.78 23.18
CA ALA A 388 28.22 -23.14 22.38
C ALA A 388 28.77 -24.09 21.29
N LEU A 389 29.11 -25.34 21.63
CA LEU A 389 29.55 -26.34 20.65
C LEU A 389 28.44 -26.70 19.66
N SER A 390 27.16 -26.69 20.07
CA SER A 390 26.04 -26.87 19.15
C SER A 390 25.88 -25.70 18.16
N TYR A 391 26.17 -24.47 18.58
CA TYR A 391 26.20 -23.31 17.68
C TYR A 391 27.38 -23.36 16.70
N LEU A 392 28.57 -23.77 17.17
CA LEU A 392 29.74 -23.95 16.32
C LEU A 392 29.55 -25.10 15.32
N ALA A 393 28.97 -26.23 15.74
CA ALA A 393 28.56 -27.32 14.85
C ALA A 393 27.62 -26.82 13.76
N ARG A 394 26.55 -26.11 14.14
CA ARG A 394 25.57 -25.51 13.22
C ARG A 394 26.21 -24.59 12.18
N LEU A 395 27.18 -23.77 12.56
CA LEU A 395 27.92 -22.90 11.62
C LEU A 395 28.87 -23.70 10.72
N ALA A 396 29.56 -24.71 11.26
CA ALA A 396 30.44 -25.60 10.49
C ALA A 396 29.66 -26.46 9.46
N ASP A 397 28.42 -26.83 9.80
CA ASP A 397 27.48 -27.53 8.91
C ASP A 397 26.81 -26.57 7.89
N GLY A 398 27.28 -25.32 7.79
CA GLY A 398 26.91 -24.38 6.74
C GLY A 398 25.58 -23.62 6.96
N ALA A 399 24.97 -23.71 8.14
CA ALA A 399 23.74 -22.97 8.42
C ALA A 399 24.01 -21.44 8.56
N PRO A 400 23.13 -20.58 8.05
CA PRO A 400 23.36 -19.13 8.02
C PRO A 400 23.42 -18.50 9.42
N GLU A 401 24.23 -17.45 9.58
CA GLU A 401 24.19 -16.57 10.76
C GLU A 401 22.75 -16.06 10.99
N PRO A 402 22.21 -16.11 12.21
CA PRO A 402 20.87 -15.61 12.49
C PRO A 402 20.76 -14.08 12.38
N ASP A 403 19.54 -13.56 12.42
CA ASP A 403 19.23 -12.13 12.48
C ASP A 403 19.18 -11.62 13.93
N TYR A 404 18.77 -12.49 14.86
CA TYR A 404 18.68 -12.22 16.29
C TYR A 404 19.18 -13.41 17.11
N LEU A 405 19.60 -13.12 18.33
CA LEU A 405 19.97 -14.13 19.32
C LEU A 405 19.18 -13.90 20.61
N ALA A 406 18.86 -14.96 21.31
CA ALA A 406 18.38 -14.89 22.70
C ALA A 406 18.71 -16.21 23.41
N GLY A 407 18.46 -16.28 24.71
CA GLY A 407 18.47 -17.55 25.43
C GLY A 407 17.75 -17.39 26.76
N HIS A 408 17.36 -18.50 27.37
CA HIS A 408 16.55 -18.49 28.59
C HIS A 408 17.45 -18.64 29.81
N SER A 409 17.41 -17.68 30.73
CA SER A 409 18.28 -17.62 31.92
C SER A 409 19.76 -17.79 31.54
N LEU A 410 20.36 -18.94 31.84
CA LEU A 410 21.71 -19.31 31.44
C LEU A 410 21.98 -19.12 29.94
N GLY A 411 21.05 -19.48 29.05
CA GLY A 411 21.27 -19.42 27.60
C GLY A 411 21.53 -18.02 27.04
N GLU A 412 21.28 -16.98 27.83
CA GLU A 412 21.66 -15.60 27.48
C GLU A 412 23.18 -15.44 27.35
N TYR A 413 23.98 -16.24 28.07
CA TYR A 413 25.43 -16.24 27.99
C TYR A 413 25.92 -16.85 26.67
N ASP A 414 25.29 -17.93 26.21
CA ASP A 414 25.50 -18.50 24.88
C ASP A 414 25.12 -17.52 23.76
N ALA A 415 24.04 -16.77 23.94
CA ALA A 415 23.62 -15.73 23.01
C ALA A 415 24.64 -14.59 22.91
N LEU A 416 25.26 -14.20 24.03
CA LEU A 416 26.34 -13.21 24.06
C LEU A 416 27.63 -13.74 23.41
N PHE A 417 28.01 -14.99 23.67
CA PHE A 417 29.11 -15.68 22.97
C PHE A 417 28.87 -15.75 21.45
N ALA A 418 27.71 -16.22 21.01
CA ALA A 418 27.34 -16.30 19.59
C ALA A 418 27.36 -14.92 18.89
N ALA A 419 27.00 -13.85 19.59
CA ALA A 419 27.12 -12.46 19.11
C ALA A 419 28.56 -11.94 19.05
N GLY A 420 29.52 -12.63 19.66
CA GLY A 420 30.91 -12.17 19.82
C GLY A 420 31.08 -11.06 20.88
N VAL A 421 30.22 -11.03 21.90
CA VAL A 421 30.39 -10.15 23.08
C VAL A 421 31.52 -10.65 23.97
N VAL A 422 31.68 -11.97 24.07
CA VAL A 422 32.72 -12.64 24.86
C VAL A 422 33.27 -13.83 24.07
N ASP A 423 34.51 -14.21 24.32
CA ASP A 423 35.11 -15.45 23.81
C ASP A 423 34.63 -16.69 24.58
N PHE A 424 34.99 -17.89 24.11
CA PHE A 424 34.50 -19.15 24.66
C PHE A 424 34.89 -19.32 26.14
N ALA A 425 36.19 -19.22 26.46
CA ALA A 425 36.69 -19.37 27.81
C ALA A 425 36.29 -18.23 28.75
N GLY A 426 36.17 -16.98 28.28
CA GLY A 426 35.64 -15.86 29.05
C GLY A 426 34.15 -16.05 29.38
N GLY A 427 33.34 -16.50 28.42
CA GLY A 427 31.95 -16.84 28.66
C GLY A 427 31.78 -18.03 29.60
N LEU A 428 32.60 -19.07 29.46
CA LEU A 428 32.63 -20.23 30.36
C LEU A 428 33.04 -19.83 31.78
N ARG A 429 34.05 -18.96 31.96
CA ARG A 429 34.46 -18.40 33.26
C ARG A 429 33.33 -17.59 33.91
N LEU A 430 32.61 -16.76 33.15
CA LEU A 430 31.42 -16.05 33.64
C LEU A 430 30.34 -17.04 34.08
N VAL A 431 30.03 -18.04 33.26
CA VAL A 431 29.00 -19.03 33.55
C VAL A 431 29.35 -19.92 34.76
N ALA A 432 30.59 -20.39 34.86
CA ALA A 432 31.06 -21.17 36.01
C ALA A 432 30.98 -20.34 37.31
N ARG A 433 31.39 -19.06 37.26
CA ARG A 433 31.26 -18.15 38.42
C ARG A 433 29.80 -17.88 38.78
N ARG A 434 28.92 -17.69 37.79
CA ARG A 434 27.46 -17.54 37.99
C ARG A 434 26.86 -18.80 38.63
N GLY A 435 27.17 -19.97 38.09
CA GLY A 435 26.70 -21.26 38.60
C GLY A 435 27.13 -21.48 40.05
N ALA A 436 28.41 -21.26 40.38
CA ALA A 436 28.92 -21.35 41.74
C ALA A 436 28.24 -20.38 42.72
N LEU A 437 28.10 -19.10 42.34
CA LEU A 437 27.45 -18.09 43.18
C LEU A 437 25.93 -18.34 43.37
N MET A 438 25.25 -18.87 42.35
CA MET A 438 23.85 -19.27 42.46
C MET A 438 23.68 -20.56 43.28
N ALA A 439 24.61 -21.52 43.19
CA ALA A 439 24.58 -22.74 43.98
C ALA A 439 24.78 -22.49 45.48
N GLN A 440 25.51 -21.43 45.86
CA GLN A 440 25.68 -21.00 47.25
C GLN A 440 24.38 -20.50 47.90
N ALA A 441 23.38 -20.09 47.12
CA ALA A 441 22.11 -19.60 47.64
C ALA A 441 21.16 -20.76 48.02
N THR A 442 21.23 -21.19 49.27
CA THR A 442 20.45 -22.31 49.84
C THR A 442 19.16 -21.84 50.54
N GLY A 443 18.24 -22.77 50.81
CA GLY A 443 16.99 -22.51 51.53
C GLY A 443 15.85 -21.91 50.70
N GLY A 444 16.13 -21.54 49.44
CA GLY A 444 15.11 -21.10 48.50
C GLY A 444 14.46 -22.24 47.71
N GLY A 445 13.54 -21.87 46.83
CA GLY A 445 12.95 -22.75 45.83
C GLY A 445 12.22 -21.95 44.74
N MET A 446 11.67 -22.67 43.77
CA MET A 446 10.87 -22.11 42.67
C MET A 446 9.66 -23.00 42.39
N ALA A 447 8.55 -22.44 41.93
CA ALA A 447 7.38 -23.20 41.49
C ALA A 447 6.79 -22.63 40.19
N VAL A 448 6.41 -23.50 39.26
CA VAL A 448 5.71 -23.14 38.03
C VAL A 448 4.20 -23.17 38.28
N VAL A 449 3.55 -22.06 37.94
CA VAL A 449 2.10 -21.84 37.99
C VAL A 449 1.59 -21.80 36.55
N THR A 450 0.54 -22.57 36.24
CA THR A 450 -0.03 -22.64 34.88
C THR A 450 -1.51 -22.25 34.87
N GLY A 451 -1.97 -21.62 33.79
CA GLY A 451 -3.36 -21.18 33.62
C GLY A 451 -3.66 -19.77 34.17
N LEU A 452 -2.72 -19.13 34.85
CA LEU A 452 -2.80 -17.73 35.27
C LEU A 452 -1.77 -16.88 34.50
N ASP A 453 -2.14 -15.63 34.28
CA ASP A 453 -1.31 -14.56 33.74
C ASP A 453 -0.51 -13.81 34.84
N GLU A 454 0.35 -12.87 34.42
CA GLU A 454 1.21 -12.07 35.31
C GLU A 454 0.42 -11.24 36.32
N GLU A 455 -0.68 -10.59 35.89
CA GLU A 455 -1.50 -9.74 36.74
C GLU A 455 -2.21 -10.54 37.83
N ARG A 456 -2.79 -11.70 37.47
CA ARG A 456 -3.45 -12.60 38.42
C ARG A 456 -2.47 -13.28 39.37
N VAL A 457 -1.27 -13.63 38.91
CA VAL A 457 -0.21 -14.13 39.81
C VAL A 457 0.23 -13.04 40.79
N ALA A 458 0.45 -11.80 40.33
CA ALA A 458 0.78 -10.68 41.21
C ALA A 458 -0.34 -10.39 42.23
N ALA A 459 -1.61 -10.46 41.81
CA ALA A 459 -2.76 -10.31 42.70
C ALA A 459 -2.83 -11.40 43.79
N VAL A 460 -2.53 -12.67 43.45
CA VAL A 460 -2.44 -13.75 44.44
C VAL A 460 -1.27 -13.54 45.40
N LEU A 461 -0.11 -13.08 44.91
CA LEU A 461 1.04 -12.80 45.78
C LEU A 461 0.77 -11.67 46.78
N ALA A 462 0.09 -10.61 46.34
CA ALA A 462 -0.30 -9.49 47.20
C ALA A 462 -1.44 -9.85 48.17
N GLY A 463 -2.51 -10.49 47.68
CA GLY A 463 -3.72 -10.79 48.46
C GLY A 463 -3.56 -11.99 49.41
N GLY A 464 -2.76 -12.98 49.05
CA GLY A 464 -2.52 -14.19 49.84
C GLY A 464 -1.47 -14.05 50.95
N GLY A 465 -0.93 -12.84 51.17
CA GLY A 465 0.16 -12.61 52.14
C GLY A 465 1.53 -13.14 51.72
N LEU A 466 1.68 -13.61 50.48
CA LEU A 466 2.88 -14.29 49.94
C LEU A 466 3.98 -13.29 49.50
N SER A 467 4.15 -12.19 50.22
CA SER A 467 5.04 -11.06 49.87
C SER A 467 6.55 -11.37 49.90
N ARG A 468 6.92 -12.55 50.43
CA ARG A 468 8.24 -13.17 50.38
C ARG A 468 8.53 -13.88 49.05
N LEU A 469 7.56 -14.02 48.15
CA LEU A 469 7.76 -14.59 46.81
C LEU A 469 7.90 -13.51 45.74
N ASP A 470 8.84 -13.72 44.82
CA ASP A 470 9.05 -12.92 43.60
C ASP A 470 8.64 -13.71 42.36
N VAL A 471 8.18 -13.01 41.32
CA VAL A 471 8.06 -13.57 39.97
C VAL A 471 9.46 -13.71 39.36
N ALA A 472 9.83 -14.94 38.99
CA ALA A 472 11.15 -15.30 38.48
C ALA A 472 11.20 -15.47 36.96
N ASN A 473 10.16 -16.04 36.34
CA ASN A 473 10.10 -16.24 34.90
C ASN A 473 8.68 -16.02 34.36
N LEU A 474 8.54 -15.24 33.30
CA LEU A 474 7.32 -15.09 32.52
C LEU A 474 7.44 -15.99 31.29
N ASN A 475 7.22 -17.29 31.44
CA ASN A 475 7.53 -18.30 30.41
C ASN A 475 6.53 -18.28 29.23
N THR A 476 5.22 -18.16 29.50
CA THR A 476 4.18 -17.93 28.47
C THR A 476 3.12 -16.99 29.06
N PRO A 477 2.16 -16.48 28.27
CA PRO A 477 1.04 -15.68 28.79
C PRO A 477 0.19 -16.40 29.85
N THR A 478 0.26 -17.75 29.92
CA THR A 478 -0.43 -18.56 30.94
C THR A 478 0.52 -19.50 31.70
N GLN A 479 1.80 -19.16 31.78
CA GLN A 479 2.82 -19.90 32.54
C GLN A 479 3.82 -18.95 33.18
N VAL A 480 3.76 -18.84 34.51
CA VAL A 480 4.63 -17.99 35.33
C VAL A 480 5.38 -18.86 36.33
N VAL A 481 6.64 -18.54 36.61
CA VAL A 481 7.42 -19.17 37.69
C VAL A 481 7.58 -18.16 38.81
N VAL A 482 7.24 -18.56 40.03
CA VAL A 482 7.49 -17.80 41.27
C VAL A 482 8.65 -18.44 42.03
N SER A 483 9.32 -17.65 42.86
CA SER A 483 10.49 -18.09 43.64
C SER A 483 10.57 -17.37 44.98
N GLY A 484 11.24 -17.99 45.94
CA GLY A 484 11.41 -17.42 47.28
C GLY A 484 11.81 -18.50 48.30
N PRO A 485 11.56 -18.28 49.59
CA PRO A 485 11.82 -19.25 50.64
C PRO A 485 11.08 -20.56 50.37
N ARG A 486 11.74 -21.71 50.58
CA ARG A 486 11.21 -23.02 50.14
C ARG A 486 9.88 -23.37 50.83
N GLU A 487 9.70 -22.94 52.08
CA GLU A 487 8.48 -23.09 52.85
C GLU A 487 7.31 -22.30 52.22
N ASP A 488 7.53 -21.05 51.83
CA ASP A 488 6.52 -20.19 51.20
C ASP A 488 6.13 -20.70 49.81
N VAL A 489 7.12 -21.16 49.02
CA VAL A 489 6.91 -21.72 47.67
C VAL A 489 6.04 -22.98 47.72
N VAL A 490 6.19 -23.80 48.76
CA VAL A 490 5.31 -24.97 48.99
C VAL A 490 3.93 -24.51 49.49
N ALA A 491 3.88 -23.58 50.45
CA ALA A 491 2.65 -23.08 51.07
C ALA A 491 1.74 -22.30 50.09
N ALA A 492 2.30 -21.67 49.05
CA ALA A 492 1.54 -20.91 48.04
C ALA A 492 0.65 -21.77 47.13
N ARG A 493 0.85 -23.10 47.09
CA ARG A 493 0.18 -23.99 46.14
C ARG A 493 -1.36 -23.94 46.19
N PRO A 494 -2.04 -23.92 47.36
CA PRO A 494 -3.51 -23.84 47.41
C PRO A 494 -4.03 -22.50 46.88
N ALA A 495 -3.42 -21.38 47.26
CA ALA A 495 -3.86 -20.03 46.86
C ALA A 495 -3.83 -19.83 45.34
N PHE A 496 -2.83 -20.37 44.64
CA PHE A 496 -2.82 -20.34 43.17
C PHE A 496 -3.92 -21.21 42.54
N LEU A 497 -4.21 -22.38 43.09
CA LEU A 497 -5.27 -23.27 42.59
C LEU A 497 -6.66 -22.65 42.80
N GLU A 498 -6.90 -22.05 43.97
CA GLU A 498 -8.13 -21.33 44.32
C GLU A 498 -8.37 -20.12 43.39
N ALA A 499 -7.31 -19.38 43.04
CA ALA A 499 -7.37 -18.29 42.06
C ALA A 499 -7.58 -18.74 40.59
N GLY A 500 -7.62 -20.06 40.35
CA GLY A 500 -7.91 -20.65 39.03
C GLY A 500 -6.70 -21.19 38.26
N ALA A 501 -5.54 -21.41 38.91
CA ALA A 501 -4.43 -22.10 38.25
C ALA A 501 -4.79 -23.55 37.92
N ARG A 502 -4.42 -24.00 36.72
CA ARG A 502 -4.55 -25.40 36.28
C ARG A 502 -3.57 -26.32 37.01
N SER A 503 -2.40 -25.80 37.37
CA SER A 503 -1.43 -26.47 38.24
C SER A 503 -0.50 -25.47 38.91
N CYS A 504 -0.02 -25.82 40.10
CA CYS A 504 1.15 -25.24 40.72
C CYS A 504 2.06 -26.38 41.21
N SER A 505 3.31 -26.38 40.76
CA SER A 505 4.29 -27.46 40.97
C SER A 505 5.68 -26.89 41.28
N VAL A 506 6.31 -27.38 42.35
CA VAL A 506 7.67 -27.00 42.76
C VAL A 506 8.71 -27.58 41.80
N LEU A 507 9.73 -26.80 41.46
CA LEU A 507 10.84 -27.18 40.59
C LEU A 507 12.00 -27.76 41.39
N ASN A 508 12.77 -28.68 40.80
CA ASN A 508 13.95 -29.28 41.43
C ASN A 508 15.16 -28.33 41.37
N VAL A 509 15.18 -27.31 42.24
CA VAL A 509 16.27 -26.34 42.38
C VAL A 509 16.52 -26.00 43.85
N SER A 510 17.77 -25.67 44.20
CA SER A 510 18.24 -25.42 45.57
C SER A 510 18.02 -23.99 46.08
N GLY A 511 17.71 -23.05 45.20
CA GLY A 511 17.68 -21.62 45.47
C GLY A 511 16.58 -20.86 44.73
N ALA A 512 16.29 -19.66 45.22
CA ALA A 512 15.26 -18.77 44.67
C ALA A 512 15.83 -17.93 43.51
N PHE A 513 16.12 -18.55 42.36
CA PHE A 513 16.77 -17.86 41.24
C PHE A 513 15.88 -16.76 40.63
N HIS A 514 16.50 -15.72 40.05
CA HIS A 514 15.81 -14.57 39.43
C HIS A 514 14.95 -13.72 40.38
N SER A 515 15.35 -13.64 41.65
CA SER A 515 14.64 -12.93 42.73
C SER A 515 15.54 -11.99 43.53
N ARG A 516 14.95 -11.24 44.46
CA ARG A 516 15.66 -10.42 45.47
C ARG A 516 16.69 -11.23 46.27
N TYR A 517 16.47 -12.53 46.47
CA TYR A 517 17.37 -13.41 47.23
C TYR A 517 18.71 -13.64 46.53
N MET A 518 18.81 -13.38 45.23
CA MET A 518 20.06 -13.48 44.47
C MET A 518 20.87 -12.17 44.48
N ALA A 519 20.45 -11.12 45.18
CA ALA A 519 21.11 -9.81 45.12
C ALA A 519 22.60 -9.86 45.54
N ALA A 520 22.95 -10.65 46.56
CA ALA A 520 24.34 -10.87 46.96
C ALA A 520 25.15 -11.59 45.86
N ALA A 521 24.60 -12.68 45.30
CA ALA A 521 25.22 -13.41 44.20
C ALA A 521 25.41 -12.53 42.94
N ALA A 522 24.48 -11.61 42.66
CA ALA A 522 24.60 -10.65 41.57
C ALA A 522 25.74 -9.64 41.83
N ALA A 523 25.86 -9.09 43.04
CA ALA A 523 26.95 -8.17 43.41
C ALA A 523 28.34 -8.85 43.41
N ASP A 524 28.39 -10.14 43.78
CA ASP A 524 29.61 -10.97 43.74
C ASP A 524 29.98 -11.40 42.32
N PHE A 525 28.99 -11.59 41.46
CA PHE A 525 29.19 -11.82 40.03
C PHE A 525 29.66 -10.54 39.33
N GLU A 526 29.10 -9.37 39.66
CA GLU A 526 29.51 -8.08 39.07
C GLU A 526 31.00 -7.81 39.32
N ARG A 527 31.50 -8.02 40.54
CA ARG A 527 32.93 -7.79 40.85
C ARG A 527 33.85 -8.61 39.94
N PHE A 528 33.49 -9.86 39.66
CA PHE A 528 34.23 -10.75 38.76
C PHE A 528 34.04 -10.38 37.27
N ALA A 529 32.81 -10.05 36.87
CA ALA A 529 32.46 -9.79 35.48
C ALA A 529 33.04 -8.47 34.92
N ARG A 530 33.52 -7.57 35.79
CA ARG A 530 34.29 -6.36 35.39
C ARG A 530 35.66 -6.68 34.81
N ASP A 531 36.28 -7.79 35.22
CA ASP A 531 37.61 -8.21 34.76
C ASP A 531 37.55 -8.99 33.43
N VAL A 532 36.34 -9.36 32.97
CA VAL A 532 36.12 -10.03 31.69
C VAL A 532 35.86 -9.00 30.59
N ARG A 533 36.59 -9.12 29.48
CA ARG A 533 36.48 -8.21 28.33
C ARG A 533 35.17 -8.46 27.58
N LEU A 534 34.22 -7.51 27.68
CA LEU A 534 32.96 -7.54 26.96
C LEU A 534 32.97 -6.57 25.77
N ALA A 535 32.70 -7.08 24.57
CA ALA A 535 32.60 -6.34 23.32
C ALA A 535 31.12 -6.00 22.98
N PRO A 536 30.85 -4.99 22.12
CA PRO A 536 29.49 -4.74 21.65
C PRO A 536 28.99 -5.91 20.75
N PRO A 537 27.71 -6.32 20.87
CA PRO A 537 27.18 -7.47 20.13
C PRO A 537 27.15 -7.22 18.61
N ARG A 538 27.69 -8.16 17.82
CA ARG A 538 27.67 -8.11 16.35
C ARG A 538 26.31 -8.51 15.77
N ILE A 539 25.61 -9.42 16.45
CA ILE A 539 24.24 -9.85 16.18
C ILE A 539 23.37 -9.44 17.38
N PRO A 540 22.22 -8.78 17.22
CA PRO A 540 21.42 -8.30 18.34
C PRO A 540 20.94 -9.42 19.28
N VAL A 541 21.40 -9.39 20.53
CA VAL A 541 20.99 -10.29 21.62
C VAL A 541 19.83 -9.69 22.40
N VAL A 542 18.69 -10.38 22.52
CA VAL A 542 17.55 -9.93 23.34
C VAL A 542 17.77 -10.28 24.80
N ALA A 543 17.82 -9.27 25.67
CA ALA A 543 18.14 -9.43 27.07
C ALA A 543 16.95 -9.92 27.91
N ASN A 544 17.18 -10.82 28.87
CA ASN A 544 16.09 -11.47 29.63
C ASN A 544 15.35 -10.48 30.55
N ARG A 545 16.08 -9.54 31.16
CA ARG A 545 15.54 -8.56 32.13
C ARG A 545 14.71 -7.45 31.47
N THR A 546 15.00 -7.08 30.23
CA THR A 546 14.32 -5.98 29.52
C THR A 546 13.38 -6.46 28.42
N ALA A 547 13.54 -7.70 27.94
CA ALA A 547 12.93 -8.19 26.70
C ALA A 547 13.24 -7.32 25.47
N ARG A 548 14.39 -6.64 25.44
CA ARG A 548 14.88 -5.79 24.34
C ARG A 548 16.35 -6.09 24.04
N PRO A 549 16.86 -5.71 22.86
CA PRO A 549 18.28 -5.87 22.54
C PRO A 549 19.21 -5.23 23.58
N TYR A 550 20.33 -5.90 23.86
CA TYR A 550 21.43 -5.34 24.63
C TYR A 550 21.90 -4.01 24.01
N ARG A 551 22.01 -2.97 24.85
CA ARG A 551 22.69 -1.72 24.49
C ARG A 551 24.13 -1.77 24.98
N ALA A 552 25.07 -1.22 24.21
CA ALA A 552 26.48 -1.21 24.56
C ALA A 552 26.78 -0.40 25.84
N ASP A 553 26.00 0.65 26.13
CA ASP A 553 26.14 1.50 27.33
C ASP A 553 25.58 0.88 28.61
N ALA A 554 24.79 -0.20 28.50
CA ALA A 554 24.10 -0.84 29.63
C ALA A 554 24.40 -2.35 29.74
N LEU A 555 25.39 -2.87 29.01
CA LEU A 555 25.61 -4.30 28.81
C LEU A 555 25.87 -5.05 30.13
N LEU A 556 26.94 -4.70 30.84
CA LEU A 556 27.28 -5.35 32.11
C LEU A 556 26.20 -5.17 33.20
N PRO A 557 25.64 -3.96 33.46
CA PRO A 557 24.53 -3.80 34.41
C PRO A 557 23.28 -4.62 34.07
N THR A 558 22.96 -4.80 32.79
CA THR A 558 21.82 -5.63 32.36
C THR A 558 22.07 -7.11 32.62
N LEU A 559 23.27 -7.59 32.31
CA LEU A 559 23.69 -8.99 32.50
C LEU A 559 23.79 -9.37 33.98
N VAL A 560 24.38 -8.50 34.81
CA VAL A 560 24.40 -8.62 36.29
C VAL A 560 22.97 -8.62 36.83
N GLY A 561 22.15 -7.66 36.38
CA GLY A 561 20.77 -7.51 36.81
C GLY A 561 19.88 -8.70 36.48
N GLN A 562 20.27 -9.58 35.55
CA GLN A 562 19.53 -10.81 35.23
C GLN A 562 19.51 -11.81 36.40
N ILE A 563 20.59 -11.89 37.18
CA ILE A 563 20.73 -12.90 38.25
C ILE A 563 19.69 -12.69 39.35
N ALA A 564 19.38 -11.43 39.66
CA ALA A 564 18.43 -11.00 40.68
C ALA A 564 17.19 -10.28 40.11
N GLY A 565 16.75 -10.68 38.91
CA GLY A 565 15.55 -10.11 38.28
C GLY A 565 14.88 -11.06 37.28
N PRO A 566 13.59 -10.82 36.95
CA PRO A 566 12.77 -11.76 36.21
C PRO A 566 13.23 -11.99 34.77
N VAL A 567 13.10 -13.24 34.32
CA VAL A 567 13.25 -13.65 32.91
C VAL A 567 11.95 -13.38 32.16
N ARG A 568 11.91 -12.30 31.36
CA ARG A 568 10.72 -11.82 30.64
C ARG A 568 10.52 -12.54 29.30
N TRP A 569 10.61 -13.88 29.28
CA TRP A 569 10.71 -14.71 28.07
C TRP A 569 9.53 -14.57 27.11
N SER A 570 8.31 -14.57 27.63
CA SER A 570 7.06 -14.36 26.87
C SER A 570 7.12 -13.03 26.12
N GLU A 571 7.62 -11.97 26.76
CA GLU A 571 7.81 -10.67 26.11
C GLU A 571 8.95 -10.71 25.07
N SER A 572 10.09 -11.33 25.39
CA SER A 572 11.23 -11.47 24.46
C SER A 572 10.84 -12.17 23.15
N VAL A 573 10.07 -13.26 23.24
CA VAL A 573 9.57 -13.99 22.06
C VAL A 573 8.53 -13.16 21.30
N ARG A 574 7.59 -12.49 21.99
CA ARG A 574 6.61 -11.60 21.34
C ARG A 574 7.29 -10.40 20.67
N TRP A 575 8.38 -9.89 21.22
CA TRP A 575 9.19 -8.83 20.62
C TRP A 575 9.91 -9.31 19.36
N LEU A 576 10.56 -10.49 19.40
CA LEU A 576 11.18 -11.12 18.21
C LEU A 576 10.15 -11.29 17.08
N LEU A 577 8.98 -11.87 17.39
CA LEU A 577 7.86 -11.98 16.43
C LEU A 577 7.43 -10.60 15.89
N GLY A 578 7.46 -9.56 16.73
CA GLY A 578 7.10 -8.19 16.39
C GLY A 578 8.16 -7.44 15.56
N ARG A 579 9.41 -7.93 15.55
CA ARG A 579 10.47 -7.52 14.61
C ARG A 579 10.44 -8.31 13.29
N GLY A 580 9.48 -9.21 13.11
CA GLY A 580 9.30 -9.99 11.88
C GLY A 580 9.93 -11.39 11.89
N VAL A 581 10.55 -11.82 12.99
CA VAL A 581 11.19 -13.14 13.11
C VAL A 581 10.16 -14.26 12.86
N ARG A 582 10.40 -15.07 11.83
CA ARG A 582 9.50 -16.16 11.42
C ARG A 582 9.95 -17.50 11.97
N THR A 583 11.25 -17.79 11.89
CA THR A 583 11.86 -19.01 12.40
C THR A 583 12.57 -18.71 13.72
N ILE A 584 12.25 -19.48 14.76
CA ILE A 584 12.96 -19.46 16.04
C ILE A 584 13.46 -20.87 16.27
N GLU A 585 14.77 -21.04 16.23
CA GLU A 585 15.50 -22.31 16.23
C GLU A 585 16.14 -22.51 17.60
N GLN A 586 15.80 -23.58 18.31
CA GLN A 586 16.49 -23.92 19.55
C GLN A 586 17.79 -24.65 19.24
N VAL A 587 18.92 -24.14 19.73
CA VAL A 587 20.25 -24.77 19.61
C VAL A 587 20.74 -25.13 21.01
N GLY A 588 21.14 -26.39 21.20
CA GLY A 588 21.40 -26.97 22.52
C GLY A 588 20.44 -28.13 22.86
N PRO A 589 20.54 -28.72 24.06
CA PRO A 589 19.83 -29.94 24.43
C PRO A 589 18.32 -29.74 24.66
N GLY A 590 17.56 -30.83 24.48
CA GLY A 590 16.12 -30.89 24.75
C GLY A 590 15.27 -30.06 23.78
N SER A 591 14.02 -29.79 24.15
CA SER A 591 13.06 -29.04 23.29
C SER A 591 12.18 -28.03 24.07
N VAL A 592 12.60 -27.66 25.28
CA VAL A 592 11.80 -26.81 26.20
C VAL A 592 11.43 -25.47 25.57
N LEU A 593 12.39 -24.76 24.97
CA LEU A 593 12.13 -23.46 24.35
C LEU A 593 11.27 -23.59 23.09
N THR A 594 11.44 -24.66 22.31
CA THR A 594 10.55 -24.99 21.19
C THR A 594 9.09 -25.16 21.66
N GLY A 595 8.89 -25.76 22.83
CA GLY A 595 7.58 -25.86 23.49
C GLY A 595 7.03 -24.50 23.92
N LEU A 596 7.81 -23.70 24.64
CA LEU A 596 7.40 -22.37 25.11
C LEU A 596 7.07 -21.42 23.94
N VAL A 597 7.91 -21.37 22.91
CA VAL A 597 7.69 -20.55 21.70
C VAL A 597 6.39 -20.95 20.99
N ARG A 598 6.08 -22.25 20.92
CA ARG A 598 4.82 -22.75 20.34
C ARG A 598 3.60 -22.32 21.17
N ALA A 599 3.70 -22.30 22.49
CA ALA A 599 2.65 -21.81 23.38
C ALA A 599 2.44 -20.30 23.26
N ILE A 600 3.53 -19.51 23.30
CA ILE A 600 3.49 -18.04 23.18
C ILE A 600 2.84 -17.61 21.85
N ARG A 601 3.20 -18.27 20.73
CA ARG A 601 2.62 -18.01 19.38
C ARG A 601 1.11 -18.30 19.28
N ARG A 602 0.56 -19.10 20.19
CA ARG A 602 -0.88 -19.42 20.28
C ARG A 602 -1.61 -18.50 21.26
N GLU A 603 -0.94 -18.10 22.35
CA GLU A 603 -1.54 -17.42 23.50
C GLU A 603 -1.43 -15.88 23.44
N ALA A 604 -0.54 -15.31 22.64
CA ALA A 604 -0.41 -13.85 22.53
C ALA A 604 0.05 -13.33 21.17
N ALA A 605 -0.40 -12.12 20.85
CA ALA A 605 0.04 -11.37 19.67
C ALA A 605 1.49 -10.84 19.79
N PRO A 606 2.19 -10.66 18.66
CA PRO A 606 3.50 -9.98 18.61
C PRO A 606 3.47 -8.56 19.17
N LEU A 607 4.61 -8.07 19.66
CA LEU A 607 4.75 -6.73 20.25
C LEU A 607 5.33 -5.73 19.26
N VAL A 608 4.52 -4.76 18.86
CA VAL A 608 4.90 -3.67 17.94
C VAL A 608 5.36 -2.45 18.74
N ASP A 609 6.54 -2.58 19.34
CA ASP A 609 7.23 -1.50 20.06
C ASP A 609 7.43 -0.27 19.16
N PRO A 610 7.23 0.98 19.67
CA PRO A 610 7.24 2.19 18.85
C PRO A 610 8.63 2.58 18.32
N ASP A 611 9.70 2.20 19.02
CA ASP A 611 11.08 2.48 18.61
C ASP A 611 11.62 1.42 17.63
N PRO A 612 12.45 1.81 16.63
CA PRO A 612 13.32 0.86 15.95
C PRO A 612 14.36 0.32 16.93
N ALA A 613 14.81 -0.92 16.72
CA ALA A 613 15.93 -1.46 17.49
C ALA A 613 17.21 -0.61 17.21
N PRO A 614 18.14 -0.48 18.18
CA PRO A 614 19.45 0.08 17.86
C PRO A 614 20.08 -0.75 16.74
N ALA A 615 20.57 -0.07 15.70
CA ALA A 615 21.20 -0.74 14.58
C ALA A 615 22.43 -1.53 15.07
N ALA A 616 22.59 -2.76 14.58
CA ALA A 616 23.82 -3.51 14.78
C ALA A 616 25.01 -2.70 14.24
N ALA A 617 26.18 -2.84 14.88
CA ALA A 617 27.39 -2.20 14.41
C ALA A 617 27.67 -2.60 12.95
N PRO A 618 28.19 -1.70 12.09
CA PRO A 618 28.41 -2.00 10.68
C PRO A 618 29.28 -3.24 10.53
N ARG A 619 28.75 -4.26 9.83
CA ARG A 619 29.42 -5.56 9.64
C ARG A 619 30.80 -5.38 9.02
N ALA A 620 31.85 -5.64 9.80
CA ALA A 620 33.16 -5.94 9.25
C ALA A 620 33.05 -7.21 8.38
N PRO A 621 33.64 -7.24 7.18
CA PRO A 621 33.48 -8.37 6.26
C PRO A 621 34.26 -9.60 6.74
N ALA A 622 33.63 -10.78 6.66
CA ALA A 622 34.37 -12.02 6.45
C ALA A 622 34.97 -12.01 5.02
N PRO A 623 36.17 -12.58 4.80
CA PRO A 623 36.91 -12.40 3.53
C PRO A 623 36.30 -13.20 2.36
N VAL A 624 35.93 -12.52 1.26
CA VAL A 624 35.36 -13.10 0.01
C VAL A 624 35.85 -12.31 -1.23
N VAL A 625 35.79 -12.91 -2.44
CA VAL A 625 36.46 -12.44 -3.70
C VAL A 625 35.44 -12.11 -4.84
N PRO A 626 35.66 -11.12 -5.76
CA PRO A 626 34.61 -10.58 -6.67
C PRO A 626 34.87 -10.59 -8.22
N ALA A 627 33.84 -10.28 -9.06
CA ALA A 627 33.91 -10.00 -10.53
C ALA A 627 32.67 -9.18 -11.12
N PRO A 628 32.71 -8.54 -12.34
CA PRO A 628 31.80 -7.43 -12.77
C PRO A 628 31.04 -7.50 -14.17
N VAL A 629 30.33 -6.42 -14.62
CA VAL A 629 29.33 -6.32 -15.76
C VAL A 629 29.29 -4.93 -16.51
N VAL A 630 28.71 -4.76 -17.75
CA VAL A 630 28.66 -3.51 -18.61
C VAL A 630 27.35 -3.32 -19.52
N PRO A 631 26.88 -2.10 -19.99
CA PRO A 631 25.56 -1.80 -20.65
C PRO A 631 25.50 -0.98 -22.03
N ALA A 632 24.35 -0.35 -22.46
CA ALA A 632 24.05 0.25 -23.83
C ALA A 632 23.02 1.48 -23.95
N PRO A 633 22.75 2.17 -25.13
CA PRO A 633 22.05 3.50 -25.30
C PRO A 633 20.77 3.67 -26.27
N ALA A 634 20.28 4.91 -26.61
CA ALA A 634 18.87 5.26 -27.09
C ALA A 634 18.60 6.50 -28.09
N VAL A 635 17.54 7.36 -27.88
CA VAL A 635 17.20 8.79 -28.33
C VAL A 635 15.73 9.27 -28.82
N PRO A 636 15.38 10.03 -29.94
CA PRO A 636 14.36 11.17 -29.98
C PRO A 636 13.12 11.25 -31.00
N ALA A 637 12.25 12.31 -30.96
CA ALA A 637 11.06 12.63 -31.86
C ALA A 637 10.51 14.14 -31.87
N PRO A 638 9.42 14.52 -32.64
CA PRO A 638 8.65 15.83 -32.61
C PRO A 638 7.06 15.67 -32.62
N ALA A 639 6.02 16.57 -32.75
CA ALA A 639 5.68 18.04 -32.90
C ALA A 639 4.14 18.32 -32.54
N ALA A 640 3.54 19.56 -32.65
CA ALA A 640 2.09 19.88 -32.31
C ALA A 640 1.43 21.19 -32.92
N ALA A 641 0.07 21.39 -32.85
CA ALA A 641 -0.75 22.61 -33.25
C ALA A 641 -2.24 22.67 -32.67
N PRO A 642 -3.26 23.47 -33.14
CA PRO A 642 -3.72 24.85 -32.77
C PRO A 642 -5.19 25.06 -32.14
N PRO A 643 -5.71 26.30 -31.78
CA PRO A 643 -6.79 26.57 -30.75
C PRO A 643 -8.09 27.45 -31.02
N ALA A 644 -9.28 27.15 -30.40
CA ALA A 644 -10.39 28.01 -29.77
C ALA A 644 -11.85 27.41 -29.79
N PRO A 645 -12.84 27.62 -28.84
CA PRO A 645 -12.92 28.10 -27.42
C PRO A 645 -13.91 27.27 -26.46
N ALA A 646 -14.63 27.90 -25.48
CA ALA A 646 -15.29 27.25 -24.30
C ALA A 646 -16.80 27.58 -24.00
N PRO A 647 -17.62 26.70 -23.35
CA PRO A 647 -18.92 27.11 -22.74
C PRO A 647 -19.48 26.40 -21.45
N ALA A 648 -20.11 27.21 -20.57
CA ALA A 648 -21.35 27.07 -19.72
C ALA A 648 -21.58 25.92 -18.66
N ALA A 649 -22.52 26.18 -17.73
CA ALA A 649 -22.67 25.61 -16.37
C ALA A 649 -23.73 24.48 -16.16
N ARG A 650 -23.90 24.02 -14.90
CA ARG A 650 -24.63 22.79 -14.45
C ARG A 650 -25.81 23.05 -13.48
N PRO A 651 -26.78 22.11 -13.34
CA PRO A 651 -27.91 22.19 -12.40
C PRO A 651 -27.59 21.68 -10.97
N GLU A 652 -28.52 21.91 -10.03
CA GLU A 652 -28.36 21.65 -8.58
C GLU A 652 -28.72 20.21 -8.11
N PRO A 653 -28.28 19.78 -6.90
CA PRO A 653 -28.51 18.43 -6.35
C PRO A 653 -29.84 18.27 -5.59
N VAL A 654 -30.24 17.02 -5.38
CA VAL A 654 -31.38 16.63 -4.51
C VAL A 654 -30.83 16.10 -3.17
N PRO A 655 -31.38 16.47 -2.01
CA PRO A 655 -30.84 16.08 -0.70
C PRO A 655 -31.03 14.60 -0.38
N ALA A 656 -30.04 14.01 0.30
CA ALA A 656 -30.10 12.66 0.85
C ALA A 656 -30.91 12.62 2.17
N GLY A 657 -31.53 11.47 2.47
CA GLY A 657 -32.24 11.23 3.74
C GLY A 657 -33.50 10.36 3.63
N ALA A 658 -34.13 10.30 2.45
CA ALA A 658 -35.26 9.40 2.22
C ALA A 658 -34.76 7.98 1.83
N GLY A 659 -34.93 7.01 2.73
CA GLY A 659 -34.70 5.60 2.41
C GLY A 659 -35.65 5.15 1.29
N VAL A 660 -35.10 4.60 0.21
CA VAL A 660 -35.86 4.27 -1.01
C VAL A 660 -36.78 3.05 -0.76
N PRO A 661 -38.12 3.17 -0.87
CA PRO A 661 -39.02 2.06 -0.58
C PRO A 661 -38.82 0.87 -1.53
N ALA A 662 -39.02 -0.35 -1.02
CA ALA A 662 -38.87 -1.58 -1.80
C ALA A 662 -39.70 -1.53 -3.10
N GLY A 663 -39.08 -1.86 -4.24
CA GLY A 663 -39.71 -1.83 -5.55
C GLY A 663 -39.78 -0.47 -6.24
N SER A 664 -39.32 0.62 -5.61
CA SER A 664 -39.21 1.95 -6.23
C SER A 664 -38.23 1.95 -7.42
N PRO A 665 -38.46 2.79 -8.45
CA PRO A 665 -37.62 2.80 -9.64
C PRO A 665 -36.29 3.55 -9.41
N LEU A 666 -35.16 2.87 -9.66
CA LEU A 666 -33.81 3.37 -9.36
C LEU A 666 -33.12 4.02 -10.58
N GLY A 667 -32.21 4.96 -10.28
CA GLY A 667 -31.39 5.68 -11.26
C GLY A 667 -32.13 6.80 -12.01
N SER A 668 -31.64 7.17 -13.20
CA SER A 668 -32.18 8.28 -14.01
C SER A 668 -33.64 8.03 -14.46
N ALA A 669 -34.50 9.03 -14.25
CA ALA A 669 -35.89 8.98 -14.71
C ALA A 669 -36.00 9.12 -16.23
N ASP A 670 -35.11 9.89 -16.86
CA ASP A 670 -35.06 10.07 -18.31
C ASP A 670 -34.69 8.75 -18.99
N PHE A 671 -33.55 8.16 -18.63
CA PHE A 671 -33.09 6.89 -19.19
C PHE A 671 -34.13 5.75 -19.05
N ARG A 672 -34.86 5.70 -17.92
CA ARG A 672 -35.98 4.76 -17.74
C ARG A 672 -37.12 5.01 -18.72
N ARG A 673 -37.56 6.26 -18.88
CA ARG A 673 -38.63 6.61 -19.83
C ARG A 673 -38.19 6.27 -21.26
N ASP A 674 -36.98 6.68 -21.62
CA ASP A 674 -36.48 6.64 -22.99
C ASP A 674 -36.19 5.18 -23.44
N HIS A 675 -35.87 4.27 -22.52
CA HIS A 675 -35.75 2.82 -22.80
C HIS A 675 -36.93 1.95 -22.32
N GLY A 676 -37.96 2.53 -21.71
CA GLY A 676 -39.13 1.81 -21.20
C GLY A 676 -38.86 0.89 -19.99
N LEU A 677 -37.90 1.24 -19.13
CA LEU A 677 -37.36 0.41 -18.06
C LEU A 677 -37.95 0.73 -16.67
N ARG A 678 -37.95 -0.25 -15.77
CA ARG A 678 -38.23 -0.06 -14.33
C ARG A 678 -37.01 0.46 -13.57
N TYR A 679 -35.80 0.12 -14.01
CA TYR A 679 -34.54 0.51 -13.40
C TYR A 679 -33.58 1.02 -14.47
N ALA A 680 -32.87 2.13 -14.21
CA ALA A 680 -31.81 2.61 -15.11
C ALA A 680 -30.50 1.81 -14.85
N TYR A 681 -30.57 0.51 -15.14
CA TYR A 681 -29.50 -0.47 -15.02
C TYR A 681 -29.36 -1.20 -16.35
N ALA A 682 -28.12 -1.39 -16.81
CA ALA A 682 -27.80 -2.09 -18.04
C ALA A 682 -26.66 -3.10 -17.80
N SER A 683 -26.70 -4.25 -18.48
CA SER A 683 -25.53 -5.15 -18.61
C SER A 683 -24.80 -4.90 -19.93
N GLY A 684 -23.47 -4.79 -19.86
CA GLY A 684 -22.60 -4.65 -21.03
C GLY A 684 -22.39 -5.99 -21.75
N SER A 685 -22.10 -5.91 -23.05
CA SER A 685 -22.11 -7.07 -23.95
C SER A 685 -20.84 -7.94 -23.91
N MET A 686 -20.72 -8.78 -22.88
CA MET A 686 -19.53 -9.65 -22.70
C MET A 686 -19.36 -10.70 -23.83
N TYR A 687 -18.18 -10.67 -24.45
CA TYR A 687 -17.67 -11.48 -25.57
C TYR A 687 -18.07 -12.97 -25.56
N ARG A 688 -18.21 -13.57 -26.76
CA ARG A 688 -18.60 -14.98 -27.01
C ARG A 688 -19.89 -15.40 -26.31
N GLY A 689 -20.88 -14.51 -26.28
CA GLY A 689 -22.20 -14.80 -25.71
C GLY A 689 -22.21 -15.01 -24.20
N ILE A 690 -21.16 -14.59 -23.46
CA ILE A 690 -21.17 -14.58 -21.98
C ILE A 690 -22.33 -13.71 -21.48
N ALA A 691 -22.57 -12.57 -22.12
CA ALA A 691 -23.87 -11.90 -22.05
C ALA A 691 -24.86 -12.63 -22.99
N SER A 692 -25.49 -13.68 -22.47
CA SER A 692 -26.30 -14.62 -23.26
C SER A 692 -27.75 -14.16 -23.48
N PRO A 693 -28.47 -14.69 -24.49
CA PRO A 693 -29.91 -14.46 -24.66
C PRO A 693 -30.72 -14.81 -23.42
N GLU A 694 -30.33 -15.82 -22.63
CA GLU A 694 -31.02 -16.12 -21.38
C GLU A 694 -30.80 -15.05 -20.31
N LEU A 695 -29.55 -14.57 -20.12
CA LEU A 695 -29.26 -13.51 -19.15
C LEU A 695 -30.02 -12.23 -19.51
N VAL A 696 -29.97 -11.83 -20.78
CA VAL A 696 -30.67 -10.66 -21.30
C VAL A 696 -32.20 -10.82 -21.16
N ALA A 697 -32.76 -12.00 -21.44
CA ALA A 697 -34.19 -12.27 -21.22
C ALA A 697 -34.61 -12.20 -19.74
N ARG A 698 -33.75 -12.61 -18.81
CA ARG A 698 -33.98 -12.46 -17.36
C ARG A 698 -33.95 -10.99 -16.94
N MET A 699 -33.00 -10.20 -17.46
CA MET A 699 -32.86 -8.77 -17.14
C MET A 699 -34.00 -7.90 -17.71
N ALA A 700 -34.40 -8.13 -18.96
CA ALA A 700 -35.53 -7.44 -19.58
C ALA A 700 -36.83 -7.63 -18.76
N ARG A 701 -37.10 -8.86 -18.32
CA ARG A 701 -38.27 -9.20 -17.47
C ARG A 701 -38.19 -8.60 -16.06
N ALA A 702 -36.99 -8.31 -15.55
CA ALA A 702 -36.81 -7.53 -14.33
C ALA A 702 -37.00 -6.01 -14.53
N GLY A 703 -37.20 -5.55 -15.78
CA GLY A 703 -37.31 -4.14 -16.14
C GLY A 703 -35.95 -3.43 -16.17
N MET A 704 -34.89 -4.14 -16.56
CA MET A 704 -33.54 -3.63 -16.80
C MET A 704 -33.19 -3.76 -18.30
N LEU A 705 -32.10 -3.13 -18.74
CA LEU A 705 -31.55 -3.30 -20.09
C LEU A 705 -30.44 -4.37 -20.09
N GLY A 706 -30.27 -5.08 -21.21
CA GLY A 706 -29.10 -5.93 -21.44
C GLY A 706 -28.76 -6.09 -22.91
N PHE A 707 -27.48 -6.31 -23.21
CA PHE A 707 -26.98 -6.47 -24.57
C PHE A 707 -26.35 -7.84 -24.80
N VAL A 708 -26.75 -8.55 -25.86
CA VAL A 708 -26.15 -9.85 -26.21
C VAL A 708 -24.73 -9.65 -26.74
N GLY A 709 -23.77 -10.39 -26.17
CA GLY A 709 -22.33 -10.31 -26.48
C GLY A 709 -21.90 -11.04 -27.74
N THR A 710 -22.27 -10.51 -28.91
CA THR A 710 -22.05 -11.13 -30.23
C THR A 710 -20.60 -11.17 -30.69
N GLY A 711 -19.71 -10.33 -30.14
CA GLY A 711 -18.29 -10.34 -30.48
C GLY A 711 -17.68 -11.74 -30.33
N GLY A 712 -17.08 -12.26 -31.40
CA GLY A 712 -16.49 -13.60 -31.43
C GLY A 712 -17.47 -14.77 -31.59
N MET A 713 -18.75 -14.51 -31.83
CA MET A 713 -19.72 -15.49 -32.34
C MET A 713 -19.74 -15.47 -33.88
N ARG A 714 -20.20 -16.56 -34.51
CA ARG A 714 -20.43 -16.67 -35.95
C ARG A 714 -21.81 -16.12 -36.31
N LEU A 715 -21.99 -15.63 -37.54
CA LEU A 715 -23.26 -15.00 -37.97
C LEU A 715 -24.52 -15.88 -37.73
N PRO A 716 -24.52 -17.21 -37.97
CA PRO A 716 -25.68 -18.06 -37.67
C PRO A 716 -25.97 -18.22 -36.16
N GLU A 717 -24.94 -18.07 -35.31
CA GLU A 717 -25.10 -18.13 -33.85
C GLU A 717 -25.71 -16.83 -33.32
N VAL A 718 -25.37 -15.69 -33.94
CA VAL A 718 -26.02 -14.40 -33.69
C VAL A 718 -27.47 -14.42 -34.19
N GLU A 719 -27.72 -14.99 -35.37
CA GLU A 719 -29.08 -15.14 -35.90
C GLU A 719 -29.97 -16.02 -35.00
N ALA A 720 -29.43 -17.14 -34.50
CA ALA A 720 -30.13 -17.97 -33.51
C ALA A 720 -30.40 -17.23 -32.19
N ALA A 721 -29.45 -16.40 -31.73
CA ALA A 721 -29.62 -15.56 -30.54
C ALA A 721 -30.70 -14.47 -30.72
N VAL A 722 -30.83 -13.90 -31.92
CA VAL A 722 -31.92 -12.98 -32.30
C VAL A 722 -33.27 -13.71 -32.26
N ALA A 723 -33.39 -14.85 -32.95
CA ALA A 723 -34.61 -15.66 -32.96
C ALA A 723 -35.03 -16.13 -31.56
N GLU A 724 -34.07 -16.41 -30.68
CA GLU A 724 -34.36 -16.74 -29.29
C GLU A 724 -34.91 -15.54 -28.49
N LEU A 725 -34.33 -14.34 -28.63
CA LEU A 725 -34.85 -13.17 -27.92
C LEU A 725 -36.21 -12.72 -28.47
N GLU A 726 -36.43 -12.76 -29.78
CA GLU A 726 -37.76 -12.52 -30.41
C GLU A 726 -38.83 -13.43 -29.77
N ARG A 727 -38.53 -14.72 -29.62
CA ARG A 727 -39.43 -15.70 -28.98
C ARG A 727 -39.57 -15.52 -27.46
N ARG A 728 -38.52 -15.04 -26.77
CA ARG A 728 -38.53 -14.87 -25.30
C ARG A 728 -39.11 -13.51 -24.86
N LEU A 729 -39.08 -12.48 -25.71
CA LEU A 729 -39.45 -11.09 -25.43
C LEU A 729 -40.18 -10.47 -26.64
N PRO A 730 -41.42 -10.93 -26.97
CA PRO A 730 -42.13 -10.50 -28.17
C PRO A 730 -42.60 -9.03 -28.15
N ASP A 731 -42.42 -8.31 -27.04
CA ASP A 731 -42.69 -6.87 -26.93
C ASP A 731 -41.50 -6.00 -27.39
N GLY A 732 -40.32 -6.61 -27.63
CA GLY A 732 -39.14 -5.93 -28.17
C GLY A 732 -38.42 -4.99 -27.20
N ARG A 733 -38.60 -5.16 -25.88
CA ARG A 733 -38.12 -4.21 -24.85
C ARG A 733 -37.06 -4.79 -23.92
N GLY A 734 -36.23 -3.90 -23.36
CA GLY A 734 -35.21 -4.26 -22.38
C GLY A 734 -34.00 -5.02 -22.94
N TYR A 735 -33.87 -5.16 -24.26
CA TYR A 735 -32.71 -5.81 -24.89
C TYR A 735 -32.14 -5.04 -26.08
N GLY A 736 -30.88 -5.36 -26.39
CA GLY A 736 -30.19 -5.01 -27.63
C GLY A 736 -29.11 -6.03 -27.98
N PHE A 737 -28.40 -5.79 -29.07
CA PHE A 737 -27.29 -6.64 -29.52
C PHE A 737 -25.99 -5.84 -29.63
N ASN A 738 -24.85 -6.49 -29.45
CA ASN A 738 -23.56 -5.83 -29.70
C ASN A 738 -23.27 -5.70 -31.20
N LEU A 739 -22.64 -4.60 -31.59
CA LEU A 739 -21.81 -4.52 -32.78
C LEU A 739 -20.38 -4.24 -32.30
N LEU A 740 -19.46 -5.14 -32.61
CA LEU A 740 -18.04 -4.99 -32.25
C LEU A 740 -17.28 -4.50 -33.48
N HIS A 741 -16.49 -3.44 -33.31
CA HIS A 741 -15.65 -2.91 -34.39
C HIS A 741 -14.64 -3.95 -34.88
N SER A 742 -14.53 -4.10 -36.20
CA SER A 742 -13.61 -5.05 -36.86
C SER A 742 -12.75 -4.33 -37.92
N PRO A 743 -11.69 -3.60 -37.51
CA PRO A 743 -10.86 -2.85 -38.45
C PRO A 743 -10.15 -3.70 -39.50
N ALA A 744 -9.88 -4.97 -39.18
CA ALA A 744 -9.18 -5.92 -40.05
C ALA A 744 -10.14 -6.64 -41.03
N ASP A 745 -11.43 -6.67 -40.74
CA ASP A 745 -12.46 -7.23 -41.61
C ASP A 745 -13.79 -6.45 -41.44
N PRO A 746 -13.98 -5.37 -42.23
CA PRO A 746 -15.21 -4.59 -42.21
C PRO A 746 -16.45 -5.34 -42.72
N ALA A 747 -16.28 -6.43 -43.49
CA ALA A 747 -17.42 -7.16 -44.04
C ALA A 747 -18.21 -7.89 -42.94
N VAL A 748 -17.57 -8.20 -41.81
CA VAL A 748 -18.24 -8.70 -40.59
C VAL A 748 -19.17 -7.65 -39.97
N GLU A 749 -18.82 -6.37 -40.00
CA GLU A 749 -19.72 -5.30 -39.53
C GLU A 749 -20.94 -5.16 -40.45
N ASP A 750 -20.72 -5.15 -41.77
CA ASP A 750 -21.82 -5.02 -42.74
C ASP A 750 -22.76 -6.24 -42.70
N ALA A 751 -22.24 -7.46 -42.60
CA ALA A 751 -23.06 -8.68 -42.50
C ALA A 751 -23.87 -8.76 -41.18
N LEU A 752 -23.32 -8.25 -40.07
CA LEU A 752 -24.07 -8.12 -38.80
C LEU A 752 -25.16 -7.04 -38.93
N VAL A 753 -24.88 -5.92 -39.60
CA VAL A 753 -25.87 -4.88 -39.87
C VAL A 753 -26.98 -5.37 -40.81
N ASP A 754 -26.66 -6.17 -41.83
CA ASP A 754 -27.64 -6.81 -42.71
C ASP A 754 -28.60 -7.71 -41.91
N LEU A 755 -28.04 -8.58 -41.05
CA LEU A 755 -28.82 -9.44 -40.16
C LEU A 755 -29.70 -8.61 -39.20
N TYR A 756 -29.16 -7.57 -38.58
CA TYR A 756 -29.90 -6.73 -37.65
C TYR A 756 -31.01 -5.92 -38.33
N LEU A 757 -30.80 -5.44 -39.56
CA LEU A 757 -31.83 -4.76 -40.34
C LEU A 757 -32.91 -5.73 -40.82
N ALA A 758 -32.53 -6.91 -41.32
CA ALA A 758 -33.45 -7.95 -41.81
C ALA A 758 -34.33 -8.54 -40.70
N ARG A 759 -33.76 -8.84 -39.53
CA ARG A 759 -34.52 -9.25 -38.33
C ARG A 759 -35.20 -8.07 -37.61
N GLY A 760 -34.82 -6.84 -37.95
CA GLY A 760 -35.43 -5.64 -37.40
C GLY A 760 -35.07 -5.36 -35.94
N VAL A 761 -33.85 -5.70 -35.53
CA VAL A 761 -33.26 -5.30 -34.25
C VAL A 761 -33.24 -3.76 -34.15
N ARG A 762 -33.68 -3.21 -33.00
CA ARG A 762 -33.88 -1.75 -32.82
C ARG A 762 -32.91 -1.06 -31.86
N LEU A 763 -32.03 -1.80 -31.19
CA LEU A 763 -31.07 -1.24 -30.24
C LEU A 763 -29.75 -2.01 -30.31
N VAL A 764 -28.65 -1.28 -30.56
CA VAL A 764 -27.30 -1.85 -30.69
C VAL A 764 -26.32 -1.14 -29.74
N GLU A 765 -25.51 -1.90 -29.00
CA GLU A 765 -24.33 -1.39 -28.30
C GLU A 765 -23.13 -1.42 -29.23
N ALA A 766 -22.65 -0.25 -29.66
CA ALA A 766 -21.48 -0.12 -30.51
C ALA A 766 -20.20 -0.11 -29.64
N SER A 767 -19.37 -1.16 -29.76
CA SER A 767 -18.21 -1.39 -28.91
C SER A 767 -16.88 -1.36 -29.68
N ALA A 768 -15.82 -0.88 -29.02
CA ALA A 768 -14.44 -0.80 -29.52
C ALA A 768 -14.23 0.06 -30.79
N PHE A 769 -15.21 0.89 -31.16
CA PHE A 769 -15.11 1.77 -32.33
C PHE A 769 -14.10 2.89 -32.14
N MET A 770 -13.17 3.03 -33.09
CA MET A 770 -12.23 4.16 -33.16
C MET A 770 -12.83 5.37 -33.90
N GLY A 771 -13.98 5.18 -34.56
CA GLY A 771 -14.74 6.19 -35.29
C GLY A 771 -16.05 5.60 -35.78
N VAL A 772 -16.90 6.43 -36.38
CA VAL A 772 -18.19 5.99 -36.95
C VAL A 772 -17.95 5.29 -38.29
N THR A 773 -18.28 4.01 -38.41
CA THR A 773 -18.13 3.22 -39.65
C THR A 773 -19.35 3.36 -40.58
N PRO A 774 -19.22 3.07 -41.89
CA PRO A 774 -20.34 3.14 -42.82
C PRO A 774 -21.47 2.17 -42.48
N ALA A 775 -21.15 0.98 -41.94
CA ALA A 775 -22.13 0.01 -41.44
C ALA A 775 -22.98 0.60 -40.29
N LEU A 776 -22.33 1.29 -39.33
CA LEU A 776 -23.03 2.03 -38.27
C LEU A 776 -23.92 3.16 -38.81
N VAL A 777 -23.44 3.92 -39.80
CA VAL A 777 -24.27 4.97 -40.44
C VAL A 777 -25.49 4.34 -41.12
N ARG A 778 -25.30 3.28 -41.91
CA ARG A 778 -26.38 2.54 -42.56
C ARG A 778 -27.43 2.07 -41.55
N TYR A 779 -27.02 1.35 -40.51
CA TYR A 779 -27.91 0.91 -39.43
C TYR A 779 -28.67 2.07 -38.76
N ARG A 780 -28.01 3.21 -38.50
CA ARG A 780 -28.62 4.38 -37.85
C ARG A 780 -29.63 5.11 -38.74
N LEU A 781 -29.35 5.22 -40.03
CA LEU A 781 -30.18 5.99 -40.97
C LEU A 781 -31.38 5.19 -41.49
N THR A 782 -31.27 3.87 -41.64
CA THR A 782 -32.38 3.04 -42.16
C THR A 782 -33.62 3.12 -41.27
N GLY A 783 -34.73 3.60 -41.82
CA GLY A 783 -35.98 3.82 -41.13
C GLY A 783 -36.08 5.16 -40.38
N LEU A 784 -35.21 6.14 -40.67
CA LEU A 784 -35.48 7.52 -40.27
C LEU A 784 -36.80 8.01 -40.88
N HIS A 785 -37.60 8.68 -40.06
CA HIS A 785 -38.86 9.27 -40.48
C HIS A 785 -39.15 10.53 -39.66
N ARG A 786 -40.20 11.28 -40.03
CA ARG A 786 -40.68 12.42 -39.26
C ARG A 786 -41.92 12.01 -38.46
N ASP A 787 -41.98 12.41 -37.19
CA ASP A 787 -43.18 12.23 -36.36
C ASP A 787 -44.29 13.22 -36.74
N GLY A 788 -45.47 13.08 -36.13
CA GLY A 788 -46.60 13.99 -36.32
C GLY A 788 -46.37 15.44 -35.83
N ALA A 789 -45.20 15.74 -35.25
CA ALA A 789 -44.74 17.08 -34.89
C ALA A 789 -43.54 17.53 -35.77
N GLY A 790 -43.26 16.84 -36.87
CA GLY A 790 -42.21 17.14 -37.84
C GLY A 790 -40.78 16.78 -37.38
N ARG A 791 -40.62 16.18 -36.21
CA ARG A 791 -39.32 15.84 -35.60
C ARG A 791 -38.76 14.60 -36.27
N VAL A 792 -37.46 14.60 -36.55
CA VAL A 792 -36.78 13.41 -37.07
C VAL A 792 -36.65 12.37 -35.95
N VAL A 793 -37.08 11.14 -36.22
CA VAL A 793 -37.04 10.00 -35.30
C VAL A 793 -36.29 8.84 -35.94
N ALA A 794 -35.26 8.35 -35.27
CA ALA A 794 -34.54 7.14 -35.68
C ALA A 794 -35.31 5.89 -35.22
N ARG A 795 -35.70 5.03 -36.16
CA ARG A 795 -36.26 3.70 -35.86
C ARG A 795 -35.24 2.76 -35.21
N ASN A 796 -33.96 2.95 -35.52
CA ASN A 796 -32.85 2.15 -35.05
C ASN A 796 -31.97 2.97 -34.10
N ARG A 797 -31.79 2.45 -32.89
CA ARG A 797 -31.12 3.15 -31.79
C ARG A 797 -29.73 2.61 -31.51
N LEU A 798 -28.86 3.51 -31.06
CA LEU A 798 -27.45 3.23 -30.78
C LEU A 798 -27.06 3.72 -29.38
N MET A 799 -26.34 2.85 -28.67
CA MET A 799 -25.63 3.17 -27.44
C MET A 799 -24.15 2.95 -27.70
N ALA A 800 -23.40 4.02 -27.93
CA ALA A 800 -21.97 3.93 -28.19
C ALA A 800 -21.19 3.79 -26.87
N LYS A 801 -20.41 2.72 -26.75
CA LYS A 801 -19.52 2.47 -25.61
C LYS A 801 -18.15 3.04 -25.93
N VAL A 802 -17.77 4.08 -25.20
CA VAL A 802 -16.66 4.98 -25.55
C VAL A 802 -15.73 5.25 -24.37
N SER A 803 -14.43 5.16 -24.66
CA SER A 803 -13.30 5.33 -23.75
C SER A 803 -12.50 6.62 -24.01
N ARG A 804 -12.77 7.30 -25.13
CA ARG A 804 -11.96 8.41 -25.66
C ARG A 804 -12.84 9.62 -26.03
N PRO A 805 -12.51 10.86 -25.60
CA PRO A 805 -13.33 12.05 -25.86
C PRO A 805 -13.58 12.37 -27.35
N GLU A 806 -12.63 12.07 -28.21
CA GLU A 806 -12.69 12.28 -29.66
C GLU A 806 -13.62 11.27 -30.35
N VAL A 807 -13.63 10.01 -29.89
CA VAL A 807 -14.59 8.99 -30.34
C VAL A 807 -15.99 9.37 -29.88
N ALA A 808 -16.14 9.78 -28.62
CA ALA A 808 -17.42 10.29 -28.10
C ALA A 808 -17.93 11.49 -28.91
N ALA A 809 -17.05 12.42 -29.30
CA ALA A 809 -17.41 13.56 -30.13
C ALA A 809 -17.90 13.15 -31.54
N ALA A 810 -17.36 12.08 -32.13
CA ALA A 810 -17.84 11.54 -33.40
C ALA A 810 -19.23 10.90 -33.28
N PHE A 811 -19.51 10.15 -32.21
CA PHE A 811 -20.84 9.57 -31.96
C PHE A 811 -21.91 10.60 -31.54
N LEU A 812 -21.48 11.71 -30.92
CA LEU A 812 -22.34 12.86 -30.59
C LEU A 812 -22.59 13.81 -31.77
N ALA A 813 -21.88 13.65 -32.89
CA ALA A 813 -22.10 14.39 -34.11
C ALA A 813 -23.15 13.70 -35.01
N PRO A 814 -23.75 14.42 -35.98
CA PRO A 814 -24.49 13.79 -37.08
C PRO A 814 -23.60 12.87 -37.92
N ALA A 815 -24.24 12.02 -38.73
CA ALA A 815 -23.54 11.08 -39.60
C ALA A 815 -22.51 11.81 -40.51
N PRO A 816 -21.27 11.30 -40.66
CA PRO A 816 -20.26 11.93 -41.51
C PRO A 816 -20.74 12.07 -42.95
N ARG A 817 -20.89 13.31 -43.44
CA ARG A 817 -21.52 13.64 -44.73
C ARG A 817 -21.02 12.78 -45.90
N ARG A 818 -19.69 12.54 -45.98
CA ARG A 818 -19.06 11.67 -46.99
C ARG A 818 -19.67 10.26 -47.02
N GLU A 819 -19.89 9.66 -45.85
CA GLU A 819 -20.44 8.30 -45.77
C GLU A 819 -21.95 8.29 -46.03
N VAL A 820 -22.67 9.36 -45.69
CA VAL A 820 -24.08 9.53 -46.09
C VAL A 820 -24.21 9.63 -47.62
N GLU A 821 -23.39 10.48 -48.25
CA GLU A 821 -23.35 10.63 -49.71
C GLU A 821 -22.93 9.31 -50.40
N ARG A 822 -21.98 8.57 -49.83
CA ARG A 822 -21.54 7.26 -50.32
C ARG A 822 -22.64 6.20 -50.22
N LEU A 823 -23.37 6.15 -49.10
CA LEU A 823 -24.49 5.21 -48.90
C LEU A 823 -25.68 5.56 -49.81
N LEU A 824 -25.96 6.84 -50.00
CA LEU A 824 -26.99 7.32 -50.95
C LEU A 824 -26.64 6.94 -52.39
N ALA A 825 -25.39 7.17 -52.82
CA ALA A 825 -24.90 6.76 -54.13
C ALA A 825 -24.91 5.24 -54.35
N ALA A 826 -24.78 4.45 -53.27
CA ALA A 826 -24.89 3.00 -53.28
C ALA A 826 -26.35 2.48 -53.15
N GLY A 827 -27.35 3.37 -53.05
CA GLY A 827 -28.75 3.00 -52.81
C GLY A 827 -29.03 2.38 -51.43
N ALA A 828 -28.07 2.44 -50.51
CA ALA A 828 -28.15 1.83 -49.18
C ALA A 828 -28.88 2.69 -48.14
N VAL A 829 -29.16 3.95 -48.46
CA VAL A 829 -30.11 4.85 -47.76
C VAL A 829 -30.86 5.69 -48.81
N THR A 830 -32.08 6.09 -48.50
CA THR A 830 -32.90 6.97 -49.34
C THR A 830 -32.48 8.44 -49.23
N ALA A 831 -32.93 9.27 -50.17
CA ALA A 831 -32.68 10.71 -50.16
C ALA A 831 -33.30 11.42 -48.93
N GLU A 832 -34.44 10.94 -48.42
CA GLU A 832 -35.07 11.49 -47.22
C GLU A 832 -34.29 11.14 -45.95
N GLU A 833 -33.86 9.89 -45.81
CA GLU A 833 -32.98 9.45 -44.71
C GLU A 833 -31.64 10.22 -44.73
N ALA A 834 -31.12 10.53 -45.93
CA ALA A 834 -29.91 11.32 -46.12
C ALA A 834 -30.05 12.82 -45.74
N GLU A 835 -31.20 13.48 -45.98
CA GLU A 835 -31.46 14.83 -45.45
C GLU A 835 -31.60 14.79 -43.92
N MET A 836 -32.35 13.81 -43.42
CA MET A 836 -32.61 13.64 -42.01
C MET A 836 -31.35 13.27 -41.20
N ALA A 837 -30.35 12.65 -41.83
CA ALA A 837 -29.06 12.29 -41.24
C ALA A 837 -28.34 13.47 -40.55
N ALA A 838 -28.53 14.70 -41.06
CA ALA A 838 -27.94 15.92 -40.49
C ALA A 838 -28.66 16.44 -39.24
N ARG A 839 -29.82 15.86 -38.87
CA ARG A 839 -30.72 16.36 -37.82
C ARG A 839 -30.61 15.62 -36.49
N LEU A 840 -29.95 14.47 -36.45
CA LEU A 840 -29.77 13.64 -35.26
C LEU A 840 -28.28 13.29 -35.03
N PRO A 841 -27.85 13.09 -33.78
CA PRO A 841 -26.56 12.46 -33.49
C PRO A 841 -26.55 10.99 -33.90
N MET A 842 -25.35 10.46 -34.17
CA MET A 842 -25.13 9.05 -34.47
C MET A 842 -25.55 8.11 -33.32
N THR A 843 -25.41 8.54 -32.06
CA THR A 843 -25.82 7.77 -30.88
C THR A 843 -26.97 8.44 -30.13
N ASP A 844 -27.80 7.65 -29.47
CA ASP A 844 -28.83 8.16 -28.54
C ASP A 844 -28.23 8.31 -27.12
N ASP A 845 -27.48 7.29 -26.69
CA ASP A 845 -26.81 7.22 -25.39
C ASP A 845 -25.29 7.06 -25.54
N LEU A 846 -24.55 7.41 -24.47
CA LEU A 846 -23.12 7.12 -24.34
C LEU A 846 -22.86 6.30 -23.07
N THR A 847 -22.27 5.13 -23.24
CA THR A 847 -21.67 4.37 -22.13
C THR A 847 -20.22 4.81 -21.99
N VAL A 848 -19.87 5.45 -20.87
CA VAL A 848 -18.48 5.85 -20.57
C VAL A 848 -17.70 4.63 -20.08
N GLU A 849 -16.95 3.99 -20.97
CA GLU A 849 -16.07 2.88 -20.63
C GLU A 849 -14.73 3.42 -20.16
N ALA A 850 -14.53 3.40 -18.84
CA ALA A 850 -13.30 3.82 -18.20
C ALA A 850 -12.26 2.68 -18.21
N ASP A 851 -12.28 1.86 -17.17
CA ASP A 851 -11.44 0.67 -17.00
C ASP A 851 -12.39 -0.53 -16.85
N SER A 852 -12.25 -1.55 -17.71
CA SER A 852 -13.22 -2.64 -17.82
C SER A 852 -12.54 -4.00 -17.86
N GLY A 853 -13.31 -5.06 -17.57
CA GLY A 853 -12.80 -6.44 -17.42
C GLY A 853 -12.39 -7.15 -18.72
N GLY A 854 -11.91 -6.42 -19.73
CA GLY A 854 -11.57 -6.91 -21.06
C GLY A 854 -10.61 -5.97 -21.78
N HIS A 855 -10.80 -5.76 -23.08
CA HIS A 855 -10.09 -4.71 -23.81
C HIS A 855 -10.56 -3.33 -23.33
N THR A 856 -9.61 -2.46 -22.95
CA THR A 856 -9.85 -1.10 -22.44
C THR A 856 -8.67 -0.20 -22.80
N ASP A 857 -8.93 1.10 -23.02
CA ASP A 857 -7.89 2.13 -23.15
C ASP A 857 -7.32 2.57 -21.78
N GLY A 858 -7.74 1.96 -20.66
CA GLY A 858 -7.27 2.31 -19.31
C GLY A 858 -7.77 3.68 -18.84
N GLY A 859 -8.96 4.09 -19.28
CA GLY A 859 -9.53 5.40 -18.97
C GLY A 859 -9.83 5.55 -17.49
N VAL A 860 -9.47 6.70 -16.90
CA VAL A 860 -9.74 6.98 -15.48
C VAL A 860 -11.11 7.62 -15.35
N VAL A 861 -12.07 6.98 -14.67
CA VAL A 861 -13.48 7.47 -14.66
C VAL A 861 -13.61 8.86 -14.05
N THR A 862 -12.75 9.21 -13.08
CA THR A 862 -12.65 10.53 -12.45
C THR A 862 -12.36 11.64 -13.45
N ALA A 863 -11.59 11.35 -14.51
CA ALA A 863 -11.21 12.31 -15.54
C ALA A 863 -12.06 12.20 -16.81
N LEU A 864 -12.36 10.97 -17.22
CA LEU A 864 -13.05 10.65 -18.46
C LEU A 864 -14.52 11.08 -18.42
N LEU A 865 -15.25 10.78 -17.33
CA LEU A 865 -16.68 11.14 -17.24
C LEU A 865 -16.90 12.66 -17.29
N PRO A 866 -16.14 13.53 -16.57
CA PRO A 866 -16.21 14.97 -16.77
C PRO A 866 -15.83 15.43 -18.19
N ALA A 867 -14.85 14.80 -18.84
CA ALA A 867 -14.47 15.14 -20.21
C ALA A 867 -15.58 14.82 -21.22
N LEU A 868 -16.19 13.64 -21.13
CA LEU A 868 -17.27 13.21 -22.04
C LEU A 868 -18.58 13.96 -21.76
N LEU A 869 -18.88 14.31 -20.51
CA LEU A 869 -19.98 15.24 -20.19
C LEU A 869 -19.75 16.62 -20.86
N ARG A 870 -18.53 17.16 -20.82
CA ARG A 870 -18.21 18.42 -21.54
C ARG A 870 -18.37 18.28 -23.05
N GLN A 871 -18.01 17.14 -23.65
CA GLN A 871 -18.22 16.89 -25.09
C GLN A 871 -19.70 16.75 -25.45
N ARG A 872 -20.50 15.99 -24.66
CA ARG A 872 -21.96 15.94 -24.78
C ARG A 872 -22.58 17.32 -24.74
N ASP A 873 -22.21 18.13 -23.75
CA ASP A 873 -22.75 19.47 -23.58
C ASP A 873 -22.33 20.39 -24.74
N ARG A 874 -21.09 20.26 -25.25
CA ARG A 874 -20.63 20.96 -26.47
C ARG A 874 -21.44 20.56 -27.71
N ALA A 875 -21.63 19.27 -27.96
CA ALA A 875 -22.44 18.77 -29.08
C ALA A 875 -23.90 19.24 -28.99
N ALA A 876 -24.52 19.11 -27.82
CA ALA A 876 -25.89 19.59 -27.56
C ALA A 876 -26.04 21.10 -27.74
N ARG A 877 -24.98 21.89 -27.55
CA ARG A 877 -24.96 23.34 -27.86
C ARG A 877 -24.74 23.61 -29.35
N ARG A 878 -23.84 22.89 -30.03
CA ARG A 878 -23.67 22.96 -31.50
C ARG A 878 -24.99 22.64 -32.22
N ALA A 879 -25.73 21.61 -31.78
CA ALA A 879 -27.04 21.23 -32.32
C ALA A 879 -28.20 22.21 -31.99
N ARG A 880 -28.00 23.15 -31.05
CA ARG A 880 -29.00 24.17 -30.65
C ARG A 880 -28.72 25.57 -31.20
N LEU A 881 -27.61 25.77 -31.89
CA LEU A 881 -27.30 27.04 -32.56
C LEU A 881 -28.02 27.07 -33.92
N PRO A 882 -28.96 28.01 -34.16
CA PRO A 882 -29.45 28.24 -35.51
C PRO A 882 -28.31 28.80 -36.37
N ALA A 883 -28.26 28.40 -37.65
CA ALA A 883 -27.29 28.93 -38.59
C ALA A 883 -27.46 30.46 -38.74
N PRO A 884 -26.37 31.26 -38.73
CA PRO A 884 -26.46 32.72 -38.72
C PRO A 884 -26.87 33.28 -40.09
N GLY A 885 -28.17 33.39 -40.34
CA GLY A 885 -28.73 34.23 -41.40
C GLY A 885 -28.54 35.73 -41.08
N PRO A 886 -28.20 36.59 -42.05
CA PRO A 886 -27.89 38.00 -41.80
C PRO A 886 -29.16 38.86 -41.64
N GLY A 887 -29.46 39.38 -40.43
CA GLY A 887 -30.66 40.23 -40.27
C GLY A 887 -30.92 40.86 -38.89
N ARG A 888 -30.38 42.07 -38.69
CA ARG A 888 -30.98 43.20 -37.93
C ARG A 888 -31.77 42.94 -36.62
N CYS A 889 -31.08 43.15 -35.50
CA CYS A 889 -31.41 44.17 -34.49
C CYS A 889 -32.87 44.33 -33.95
N ARG A 890 -33.07 44.03 -32.65
CA ARG A 890 -33.35 45.04 -31.58
C ARG A 890 -33.46 44.41 -30.17
N ARG A 891 -33.08 45.17 -29.13
CA ARG A 891 -33.44 44.88 -27.72
C ARG A 891 -34.89 45.32 -27.45
N ARG A 892 -35.59 44.63 -26.54
CA ARG A 892 -36.35 45.28 -25.44
C ARG A 892 -36.77 44.30 -24.33
N ASP A 893 -37.20 44.88 -23.22
CA ASP A 893 -37.35 44.25 -21.90
C ASP A 893 -38.75 43.68 -21.66
N ARG A 894 -38.87 42.69 -20.74
CA ARG A 894 -39.68 42.81 -19.49
C ARG A 894 -39.69 41.54 -18.62
N HIS A 895 -39.89 41.78 -17.33
CA HIS A 895 -40.30 40.85 -16.27
C HIS A 895 -41.71 41.31 -15.79
N PRO A 896 -42.44 40.62 -14.87
CA PRO A 896 -42.31 39.24 -14.38
C PRO A 896 -43.66 38.46 -14.29
N GLY A 897 -43.60 37.18 -13.88
CA GLY A 897 -44.66 36.56 -13.04
C GLY A 897 -45.69 35.64 -13.71
N GLY A 898 -46.15 34.64 -12.94
CA GLY A 898 -47.21 33.68 -13.30
C GLY A 898 -47.08 32.34 -12.55
N ARG A 899 -48.18 31.76 -12.05
CA ARG A 899 -48.20 30.45 -11.34
C ARG A 899 -49.13 29.47 -12.05
N GLY A 900 -48.80 28.17 -12.03
CA GLY A 900 -49.69 27.06 -12.41
C GLY A 900 -49.37 25.82 -11.58
N GLY A 901 -50.30 25.35 -10.76
CA GLY A 901 -50.03 24.36 -9.69
C GLY A 901 -50.47 22.92 -9.99
N GLY A 902 -50.23 22.01 -9.03
CA GLY A 902 -50.68 20.62 -9.11
C GLY A 902 -50.28 19.77 -7.90
N VAL A 903 -51.10 19.74 -6.84
CA VAL A 903 -50.93 18.85 -5.67
C VAL A 903 -52.27 18.24 -5.27
N ARG A 904 -52.31 16.93 -5.01
CA ARG A 904 -53.43 16.26 -4.32
C ARG A 904 -52.97 15.12 -3.40
N ALA A 905 -52.94 15.40 -2.10
CA ALA A 905 -53.26 14.43 -1.04
C ALA A 905 -53.87 15.20 0.15
N ARG A 906 -54.90 14.66 0.81
CA ARG A 906 -55.59 15.31 1.95
C ARG A 906 -55.38 14.48 3.22
N ARG A 907 -55.06 15.13 4.36
CA ARG A 907 -55.79 14.94 5.64
C ARG A 907 -55.43 15.97 6.74
N ARG A 908 -56.45 16.77 7.09
CA ARG A 908 -56.85 17.25 8.44
C ARG A 908 -55.81 17.89 9.39
N LEU A 909 -56.03 19.19 9.67
CA LEU A 909 -56.37 19.81 10.97
C LEU A 909 -55.57 19.37 12.23
N ARG A 910 -55.02 20.27 13.07
CA ARG A 910 -55.66 21.46 13.68
C ARG A 910 -54.71 22.66 13.93
N ARG A 911 -55.26 23.74 14.48
CA ARG A 911 -54.64 25.04 14.83
C ARG A 911 -53.73 24.94 16.07
N HIS A 912 -52.74 25.84 16.21
CA HIS A 912 -52.82 26.93 17.20
C HIS A 912 -51.96 28.16 16.80
N ARG A 913 -51.75 29.13 17.71
CA ARG A 913 -51.52 30.56 17.44
C ARG A 913 -50.30 31.14 18.17
N LEU A 914 -49.64 32.12 17.53
CA LEU A 914 -48.98 33.34 18.06
C LEU A 914 -47.79 33.19 19.04
N GLY A 915 -46.77 34.06 18.89
CA GLY A 915 -45.59 34.11 19.77
C GLY A 915 -44.43 34.99 19.26
N GLN A 916 -44.62 36.31 19.24
CA GLN A 916 -43.57 37.35 19.11
C GLN A 916 -43.75 38.33 20.30
N PRO A 917 -42.92 39.39 20.47
CA PRO A 917 -41.47 39.57 20.20
C PRO A 917 -40.65 39.78 21.52
N VAL A 918 -39.40 40.29 21.60
CA VAL A 918 -39.00 41.73 21.62
C VAL A 918 -37.50 41.92 22.04
N HIS A 919 -36.86 43.02 21.59
CA HIS A 919 -35.65 43.72 22.15
C HIS A 919 -34.20 43.20 21.90
N ARG A 920 -33.15 44.04 21.82
CA ARG A 920 -33.02 45.51 21.53
C ARG A 920 -31.56 45.91 21.18
N GLY A 921 -31.38 46.96 20.36
CA GLY A 921 -30.13 47.75 20.25
C GLY A 921 -29.01 47.14 19.36
N GLY A 922 -28.10 47.91 18.73
CA GLY A 922 -27.95 49.37 18.70
C GLY A 922 -27.24 49.87 17.42
N ARG A 923 -27.52 51.12 17.02
CA ARG A 923 -27.02 51.90 15.86
C ARG A 923 -25.87 52.86 16.32
N HIS A 924 -25.09 53.62 15.53
CA HIS A 924 -25.03 53.96 14.08
C HIS A 924 -23.65 54.60 13.70
N GLN A 925 -23.36 54.66 12.37
CA GLN A 925 -22.89 55.79 11.50
C GLN A 925 -22.18 57.06 12.09
N ARG A 926 -21.42 57.92 11.35
CA ARG A 926 -21.10 58.22 9.92
C ARG A 926 -19.57 58.51 9.79
N ALA A 927 -18.83 58.55 8.66
CA ALA A 927 -19.07 58.70 7.21
C ALA A 927 -18.98 60.14 6.62
N GLY A 928 -18.05 60.35 5.66
CA GLY A 928 -17.88 61.55 4.81
C GLY A 928 -16.41 61.99 4.64
N GLN A 929 -15.91 62.55 3.52
CA GLN A 929 -16.01 62.27 2.06
C GLN A 929 -15.20 63.36 1.28
N GLY A 930 -13.88 63.19 1.11
CA GLY A 930 -13.03 63.82 0.06
C GLY A 930 -13.14 65.36 -0.20
N PRO A 931 -12.81 65.85 -1.41
CA PRO A 931 -11.82 65.31 -2.37
C PRO A 931 -10.91 66.40 -3.03
N ALA A 932 -9.68 66.05 -3.43
CA ALA A 932 -8.90 66.82 -4.43
C ALA A 932 -7.75 66.02 -5.10
N ARG A 933 -7.35 66.47 -6.29
CA ARG A 933 -6.16 66.16 -7.14
C ARG A 933 -5.77 67.49 -7.84
N PRO A 934 -4.62 67.66 -8.54
CA PRO A 934 -3.67 66.65 -9.05
C PRO A 934 -2.17 66.96 -8.82
N ASP A 935 -1.33 66.17 -9.51
CA ASP A 935 0.06 66.35 -9.97
C ASP A 935 0.93 67.55 -9.52
N GLU A 936 2.18 67.26 -9.13
CA GLU A 936 3.35 67.64 -9.95
C GLU A 936 4.65 66.86 -9.60
N ARG A 937 5.69 67.03 -10.42
CA ARG A 937 7.07 66.47 -10.32
C ARG A 937 8.07 67.62 -10.58
N PRO A 938 9.39 67.46 -10.35
CA PRO A 938 10.15 66.73 -9.31
C PRO A 938 11.26 67.63 -8.68
N GLY A 939 12.12 67.09 -7.79
CA GLY A 939 13.53 67.54 -7.79
C GLY A 939 14.27 67.76 -6.45
N HIS A 940 15.36 67.01 -6.28
CA HIS A 940 16.67 67.42 -5.77
C HIS A 940 16.91 68.10 -4.38
N ARG A 941 17.73 67.39 -3.59
CA ARG A 941 19.04 67.78 -2.99
C ARG A 941 19.12 68.39 -1.57
N LEU A 942 19.91 67.68 -0.75
CA LEU A 942 20.86 68.19 0.27
C LEU A 942 20.23 68.82 1.55
N ARG A 943 20.87 68.90 2.73
CA ARG A 943 22.21 68.53 3.28
C ARG A 943 21.95 68.03 4.74
N ALA A 944 22.49 66.94 5.29
CA ALA A 944 23.88 66.52 5.55
C ALA A 944 24.40 66.84 6.98
N GLY A 945 25.03 65.85 7.63
CA GLY A 945 25.87 65.98 8.82
C GLY A 945 25.85 64.75 9.75
N ARG A 946 26.92 64.35 10.45
CA ARG A 946 28.38 64.53 10.23
C ARG A 946 29.16 63.64 11.24
N GLY A 947 30.34 63.11 10.86
CA GLY A 947 31.30 62.39 11.73
C GLY A 947 31.41 60.88 11.39
N HIS A 948 32.53 60.30 10.91
CA HIS A 948 33.93 60.23 11.40
C HIS A 948 34.13 59.10 12.45
N VAL A 949 35.17 58.24 12.43
CA VAL A 949 36.40 58.09 11.59
C VAL A 949 36.98 56.65 11.82
N ARG A 950 37.85 55.98 11.03
CA ARG A 950 38.77 56.36 9.93
C ARG A 950 38.65 55.50 8.64
N ALA A 951 39.62 54.62 8.32
CA ALA A 951 39.77 53.87 7.06
C ALA A 951 40.82 52.71 7.18
N GLY A 952 40.93 51.80 6.19
CA GLY A 952 41.71 50.54 6.28
C GLY A 952 42.46 49.99 5.03
N ARG A 953 42.53 50.74 3.91
CA ARG A 953 43.34 50.47 2.68
C ARG A 953 43.03 49.24 1.81
N GLU A 954 43.59 49.30 0.59
CA GLU A 954 43.34 48.44 -0.58
C GLU A 954 44.51 47.46 -0.85
N GLY A 955 44.28 46.48 -1.73
CA GLY A 955 45.35 45.66 -2.33
C GLY A 955 44.84 44.79 -3.48
N ALA A 956 45.30 45.05 -4.71
CA ALA A 956 44.95 44.28 -5.91
C ALA A 956 46.22 43.72 -6.59
N GLY A 957 46.17 42.52 -7.19
CA GLY A 957 47.37 41.90 -7.77
C GLY A 957 47.17 40.62 -8.63
N ALA A 958 47.22 40.80 -9.95
CA ALA A 958 47.66 39.91 -11.04
C ALA A 958 47.81 38.36 -10.91
N GLN A 959 47.09 37.67 -11.80
CA GLN A 959 47.55 36.69 -12.82
C GLN A 959 48.87 35.84 -12.66
N ALA A 960 48.72 34.50 -12.70
CA ALA A 960 49.53 33.53 -13.49
C ALA A 960 48.82 32.14 -13.41
N ARG A 961 48.57 31.29 -14.44
CA ARG A 961 49.26 30.77 -15.65
C ARG A 961 49.97 29.40 -15.47
N ARG A 962 49.27 28.32 -15.86
CA ARG A 962 49.79 26.96 -16.23
C ARG A 962 50.44 26.18 -15.05
N VAL A 963 50.71 24.87 -15.08
CA VAL A 963 51.15 23.94 -16.15
C VAL A 963 50.55 22.52 -15.98
N LEU A 964 50.29 21.82 -17.11
CA LEU A 964 50.20 20.35 -17.21
C LEU A 964 51.49 19.83 -17.85
N PRO A 965 51.99 18.64 -17.47
CA PRO A 965 51.97 17.54 -18.45
C PRO A 965 51.83 16.12 -17.85
N GLY A 966 51.44 15.17 -18.71
CA GLY A 966 51.94 13.78 -18.69
C GLY A 966 52.78 13.54 -19.96
N PRO A 967 53.03 12.29 -20.43
CA PRO A 967 52.71 10.98 -19.89
C PRO A 967 53.99 10.11 -19.71
N GLY A 968 53.86 8.79 -19.52
CA GLY A 968 54.98 7.83 -19.56
C GLY A 968 54.54 6.37 -19.69
N GLN A 969 55.35 5.52 -20.35
CA GLN A 969 55.10 4.09 -20.58
C GLN A 969 56.35 3.25 -20.24
N GLN A 970 56.20 1.92 -20.32
CA GLN A 970 57.28 0.90 -20.38
C GLN A 970 58.04 0.69 -19.03
N ALA A 971 58.72 -0.44 -18.78
CA ALA A 971 59.03 -1.59 -19.64
C ALA A 971 58.89 -2.95 -18.92
N ALA A 972 58.93 -4.03 -19.70
CA ALA A 972 58.92 -5.42 -19.24
C ALA A 972 60.28 -5.92 -18.70
N ARG A 973 60.24 -7.04 -17.96
CA ARG A 973 61.35 -8.03 -17.86
C ARG A 973 60.75 -9.44 -17.84
N ALA A 974 61.53 -10.46 -18.23
CA ALA A 974 61.04 -11.80 -18.51
C ALA A 974 62.10 -12.90 -18.25
N LEU A 975 61.63 -14.15 -18.11
CA LEU A 975 62.37 -15.42 -18.22
C LEU A 975 63.41 -15.72 -17.10
N PRO A 976 63.90 -16.97 -16.94
CA PRO A 976 63.76 -18.16 -17.80
C PRO A 976 62.99 -19.36 -17.18
N ALA A 977 63.02 -20.50 -17.88
CA ALA A 977 62.18 -21.69 -17.63
C ALA A 977 62.98 -23.00 -17.47
N ALA A 978 62.30 -24.09 -17.08
CA ALA A 978 62.81 -25.46 -17.08
C ALA A 978 61.76 -26.47 -17.60
N ARG A 979 62.20 -27.67 -18.02
CA ARG A 979 61.37 -28.77 -18.59
C ARG A 979 60.99 -29.79 -17.48
N VAL A 980 60.11 -30.79 -17.69
CA VAL A 980 60.35 -32.10 -18.36
C VAL A 980 59.01 -32.84 -18.66
N ALA A 981 59.01 -33.83 -19.57
CA ALA A 981 57.86 -34.62 -20.05
C ALA A 981 57.39 -35.74 -19.07
N GLY A 982 56.28 -36.48 -19.27
CA GLY A 982 55.31 -36.60 -20.39
C GLY A 982 53.89 -37.01 -19.89
N ARG A 983 53.07 -37.87 -20.53
CA ARG A 983 53.17 -38.75 -21.72
C ARG A 983 51.76 -38.99 -22.36
N HIS A 984 51.76 -39.50 -23.60
CA HIS A 984 50.73 -40.23 -24.38
C HIS A 984 49.19 -40.17 -24.11
N ARG A 985 48.47 -39.88 -25.20
CA ARG A 985 47.05 -40.21 -25.59
C ARG A 985 46.86 -41.72 -25.92
N PRO A 986 45.68 -42.26 -26.36
CA PRO A 986 44.37 -41.64 -26.73
C PRO A 986 43.08 -42.31 -26.17
N GLY A 987 41.89 -41.75 -26.50
CA GLY A 987 40.58 -42.41 -26.31
C GLY A 987 39.34 -41.54 -26.58
N HIS A 988 38.77 -41.62 -27.79
CA HIS A 988 37.45 -41.06 -28.22
C HIS A 988 36.48 -42.24 -28.50
N PRO A 989 35.16 -42.08 -28.82
CA PRO A 989 34.36 -40.87 -29.05
C PRO A 989 33.03 -40.83 -28.25
N ALA A 990 32.00 -40.12 -28.74
CA ALA A 990 30.73 -39.79 -28.07
C ALA A 990 29.48 -40.46 -28.71
N ALA A 991 28.28 -39.97 -28.35
CA ALA A 991 26.93 -40.20 -28.94
C ALA A 991 26.12 -41.42 -28.42
N ALA A 992 24.77 -41.47 -28.47
CA ALA A 992 23.72 -40.41 -28.45
C ALA A 992 22.28 -41.00 -28.34
N ARG A 993 21.31 -40.15 -27.92
CA ARG A 993 19.84 -40.15 -28.24
C ARG A 993 18.90 -41.30 -27.78
N GLY A 994 17.85 -40.88 -27.05
CA GLY A 994 16.44 -41.32 -27.20
C GLY A 994 15.96 -42.56 -26.43
N ALA A 995 14.66 -42.92 -26.38
CA ALA A 995 13.40 -42.14 -26.47
C ALA A 995 12.18 -43.08 -26.28
N LEU A 996 11.09 -42.62 -25.64
CA LEU A 996 9.76 -43.31 -25.50
C LEU A 996 9.82 -44.63 -24.68
N LEU A 997 8.73 -45.29 -24.21
CA LEU A 997 7.26 -45.12 -24.36
C LEU A 997 6.53 -45.50 -23.03
N GLN A 998 5.21 -45.28 -22.93
CA GLN A 998 4.33 -45.80 -21.86
C GLN A 998 3.87 -47.26 -22.08
N ALA A 999 3.46 -47.98 -21.02
CA ALA A 999 2.25 -48.84 -20.99
C ALA A 999 1.92 -49.39 -19.57
N GLN A 1000 0.72 -49.93 -19.39
CA GLN A 1000 0.16 -50.49 -18.13
C GLN A 1000 0.21 -52.04 -18.08
N LEU A 1001 0.10 -52.63 -16.89
CA LEU A 1001 -0.41 -54.01 -16.70
C LEU A 1001 -1.26 -54.15 -15.41
N ARG A 1002 -1.96 -55.29 -15.25
CA ARG A 1002 -3.09 -55.48 -14.30
C ARG A 1002 -2.84 -56.57 -13.24
N GLY A 1003 -3.40 -56.35 -12.03
CA GLY A 1003 -4.19 -57.37 -11.31
C GLY A 1003 -3.50 -58.27 -10.26
N GLY A 1004 -4.22 -58.55 -9.16
CA GLY A 1004 -3.88 -59.51 -8.09
C GLY A 1004 -5.02 -59.65 -7.06
N LEU A 1005 -5.18 -60.81 -6.41
CA LEU A 1005 -6.36 -61.17 -5.61
C LEU A 1005 -6.02 -61.88 -4.27
N ARG A 1006 -7.01 -61.85 -3.33
CA ARG A 1006 -7.29 -62.79 -2.19
C ARG A 1006 -6.97 -62.39 -0.72
N ALA A 1007 -7.98 -61.79 -0.09
CA ALA A 1007 -8.79 -62.33 1.03
C ALA A 1007 -8.18 -62.87 2.38
N GLY A 1008 -8.44 -62.11 3.47
CA GLY A 1008 -8.98 -62.59 4.76
C GLY A 1008 -8.06 -63.29 5.77
N PRO A 1009 -8.56 -63.70 6.97
CA PRO A 1009 -9.86 -63.46 7.63
C PRO A 1009 -9.73 -62.48 8.84
N ARG A 1010 -10.63 -62.30 9.85
CA ARG A 1010 -11.69 -63.10 10.51
C ARG A 1010 -12.67 -62.19 11.31
N ALA A 1011 -13.91 -62.65 11.53
CA ALA A 1011 -14.91 -62.12 12.50
C ALA A 1011 -15.26 -63.23 13.54
N PRO A 1012 -16.31 -63.23 14.41
CA PRO A 1012 -17.63 -62.54 14.44
C PRO A 1012 -17.67 -61.41 15.51
N ALA A 1013 -18.76 -60.91 16.16
CA ALA A 1013 -20.22 -61.17 16.25
C ALA A 1013 -20.96 -59.88 16.72
N GLY A 1014 -22.30 -59.75 16.80
CA GLY A 1014 -23.41 -60.56 16.27
C GLY A 1014 -24.76 -60.38 17.03
N ARG A 1015 -25.88 -60.20 16.29
CA ARG A 1015 -27.30 -60.06 16.75
C ARG A 1015 -27.62 -58.75 17.51
N GLY A 1016 -28.83 -58.18 17.47
CA GLY A 1016 -30.09 -58.52 16.77
C GLY A 1016 -31.03 -57.30 16.64
N GLY A 1017 -32.28 -57.48 16.16
CA GLY A 1017 -33.26 -56.39 16.00
C GLY A 1017 -34.03 -56.04 17.30
N GLY A 1018 -34.95 -55.06 17.32
CA GLY A 1018 -35.42 -54.17 16.24
C GLY A 1018 -36.70 -53.40 16.63
N ALA A 1019 -37.33 -52.70 15.67
CA ALA A 1019 -38.66 -52.08 15.71
C ALA A 1019 -38.96 -50.95 16.74
N GLY A 1020 -39.43 -49.80 16.25
CA GLY A 1020 -40.04 -48.72 17.04
C GLY A 1020 -40.37 -47.49 16.18
N ARG A 1021 -41.61 -47.00 16.24
CA ARG A 1021 -42.06 -45.77 15.53
C ARG A 1021 -42.28 -44.63 16.52
N ALA A 1022 -41.76 -43.44 16.23
CA ALA A 1022 -42.34 -42.16 16.66
C ALA A 1022 -41.80 -41.00 15.80
N GLU A 1023 -42.71 -40.19 15.27
CA GLU A 1023 -42.50 -38.79 14.85
C GLU A 1023 -43.36 -37.91 15.78
N PRO A 1024 -43.29 -36.56 15.76
CA PRO A 1024 -42.28 -35.67 15.17
C PRO A 1024 -41.67 -34.70 16.22
N GLU A 1025 -40.66 -33.90 15.82
CA GLU A 1025 -40.70 -32.43 15.88
C GLU A 1025 -39.39 -31.81 15.32
N ALA A 1026 -39.46 -30.54 14.91
CA ALA A 1026 -38.35 -29.75 14.36
C ALA A 1026 -38.22 -28.43 15.16
N PRO A 1027 -37.07 -27.71 15.14
CA PRO A 1027 -36.70 -26.95 13.95
C PRO A 1027 -35.20 -26.83 13.61
N ASP A 1028 -34.95 -26.78 12.29
CA ASP A 1028 -34.05 -25.86 11.56
C ASP A 1028 -32.81 -25.24 12.25
N ALA A 1029 -31.62 -25.65 11.80
CA ALA A 1029 -30.39 -24.85 11.90
C ALA A 1029 -29.31 -25.20 10.85
N ALA A 1030 -29.41 -24.60 9.66
CA ALA A 1030 -28.30 -24.03 8.85
C ALA A 1030 -27.03 -24.85 8.43
N ARG A 1031 -26.57 -24.55 7.18
CA ARG A 1031 -25.17 -24.67 6.64
C ARG A 1031 -24.57 -26.08 6.53
N LEU A 1032 -24.29 -26.61 5.34
CA LEU A 1032 -23.34 -26.07 4.34
C LEU A 1032 -23.43 -26.83 3.01
N HIS A 1033 -23.51 -26.11 1.89
CA HIS A 1033 -22.40 -26.10 0.93
C HIS A 1033 -22.39 -24.85 0.05
#